data_AF-A0A6F8TA17-F1
#
_entry.id   AF-A0A6F8TA17-F1
#
_cell.length_a   1.000
_cell.length_b   1.000
_cell.length_c   1.000
_cell.angle_alpha   90.00
_cell.angle_beta   90.00
_cell.angle_gamma   90.00
#
_symmetry.space_group_name_H-M   'P 1'
#
loop_
_entity.id
_entity.type
_entity.pdbx_description
1 polymer ?
#
loop_
_entity_poly.entity_id
_entity_poly.type
_entity_poly.pdbx_seq_one_letter_code
_entity_poly.pdbx_strand_id
1 'polypeptide(L)'
;MNTKNKPVNPRKIPYNLAILLLTVGASLILGFLSFGGMFALFPVLPLAFAAFGLSVAYEGEIYLQNIKGALKKLLKKNYLENYMAKEYLLENFPEDTVDPDCPQFFKDYKNQLELLSAFGHKELNKDSKKRKKQVEKTLGDMEKWFALQLFSAKDKITEHESKYAQQVQVWLEQHEQQEWQKRIEARRVKFNIAKGFSVLAGLFMGLGSTYLIVEAFSVIPFFAIIPFTFWPIIIVPMALIAGAAYGMLTFNAITDLINNNTVIKWYNRLRYDLSKGLTPRNIFMATTAVLLVGLAIALTICTAGTWWTVATHARPLFEWMKKIPSFVMGVINPAITGLSAIFFNIQNTAESLDLVDEATQSEENLFQRIYKSITDGLTYVRETENWLQIVNPFRLILKLTITPLRLLLFLGHLISIAVTADRMPGIPQILAALIAMISEGFEDAHYFIGHDEEHNDHDNHHDFQSLKKERLDVNAGHNHDGDIPTWILKTIAIPLYALAALWDSSASKLNHSPSHKQTEESTQQRPHTPQRRVLSFQEAWNKQRGIKAQEHVELPSDAQRPLKDWQVEHTAFLIEKYQTKHFENTHIAPELAAEKVRELDVLKNKVRTTTSSETLADTLIQARSQTVYNQHRWFAKADKTSTQMFIEELPERVNVI
;
A
#
# COMPACT_ATOMS: atom_id res chain seq x y z
N MET A 1 -9.80 23.66 4.34
CA MET A 1 -9.96 22.53 5.27
C MET A 1 -11.30 22.69 5.97
N ASN A 2 -12.21 21.73 5.84
CA ASN A 2 -13.39 21.65 6.69
C ASN A 2 -13.38 20.24 7.28
N THR A 3 -12.59 20.08 8.35
CA THR A 3 -12.55 18.84 9.12
C THR A 3 -13.89 18.75 9.83
N LYS A 4 -14.83 17.98 9.26
CA LYS A 4 -15.87 17.36 10.11
C LYS A 4 -15.12 16.76 11.29
N ASN A 5 -15.44 17.21 12.50
CA ASN A 5 -14.94 16.69 13.77
C ASN A 5 -15.27 15.19 13.83
N LYS A 6 -14.47 14.37 13.13
CA LYS A 6 -14.50 12.93 13.30
C LYS A 6 -13.92 12.72 14.69
N PRO A 7 -14.71 12.22 15.65
CA PRO A 7 -14.17 11.93 16.97
C PRO A 7 -12.96 11.04 16.78
N VAL A 8 -11.81 11.45 17.34
CA VAL A 8 -10.60 10.65 17.34
C VAL A 8 -10.99 9.30 17.92
N ASN A 9 -10.86 8.23 17.12
CA ASN A 9 -11.26 6.91 17.58
C ASN A 9 -10.19 6.43 18.56
N PRO A 10 -10.46 6.38 19.89
CA PRO A 10 -9.43 6.10 20.88
C PRO A 10 -8.83 4.71 20.70
N ARG A 11 -9.58 3.77 20.08
CA ARG A 11 -9.08 2.43 19.75
C ARG A 11 -8.00 2.42 18.66
N LYS A 12 -7.90 3.48 17.85
CA LYS A 12 -6.89 3.60 16.78
C LYS A 12 -5.63 4.34 17.22
N ILE A 13 -5.67 5.03 18.36
CA ILE A 13 -4.50 5.72 18.93
C ILE A 13 -3.33 4.75 19.17
N PRO A 14 -3.48 3.62 19.89
CA PRO A 14 -2.36 2.72 20.15
C PRO A 14 -1.80 2.11 18.86
N TYR A 15 -2.68 1.78 17.89
CA TYR A 15 -2.27 1.27 16.58
C TYR A 15 -1.43 2.28 15.79
N ASN A 16 -1.90 3.53 15.68
CA ASN A 16 -1.18 4.58 14.96
C ASN A 16 0.12 4.98 15.68
N LEU A 17 0.10 4.99 17.02
CA LEU A 17 1.28 5.30 17.83
C LEU A 17 2.33 4.19 17.68
N ALA A 18 1.93 2.92 17.70
CA ALA A 18 2.84 1.80 17.48
C ALA A 18 3.49 1.87 16.09
N ILE A 19 2.72 2.16 15.04
CA ILE A 19 3.26 2.37 13.69
C ILE A 19 4.29 3.49 13.71
N LEU A 20 3.93 4.66 14.26
CA LEU A 20 4.81 5.82 14.28
C LEU A 20 6.13 5.53 15.03
N LEU A 21 6.04 4.95 16.23
CA LEU A 21 7.21 4.67 17.06
C LEU A 21 8.12 3.60 16.44
N LEU A 22 7.54 2.54 15.86
CA LEU A 22 8.33 1.49 15.21
C LEU A 22 9.01 2.00 13.95
N THR A 23 8.29 2.74 13.09
CA THR A 23 8.86 3.33 11.88
C THR A 23 9.95 4.32 12.23
N VAL A 24 9.66 5.34 13.05
CA VAL A 24 10.64 6.37 13.41
C VAL A 24 11.85 5.75 14.11
N GLY A 25 11.63 4.82 15.05
CA GLY A 25 12.73 4.19 15.75
C GLY A 25 13.62 3.33 14.84
N ALA A 26 13.04 2.51 13.94
CA ALA A 26 13.81 1.72 12.98
C ALA A 26 14.62 2.60 12.02
N SER A 27 14.01 3.66 11.46
CA SER A 27 14.68 4.59 10.56
C SER A 27 15.82 5.34 11.25
N LEU A 28 15.63 5.78 12.51
CA LEU A 28 16.69 6.44 13.26
C LEU A 28 17.87 5.50 13.53
N ILE A 29 17.63 4.22 13.80
CA ILE A 29 18.69 3.23 14.01
C ILE A 29 19.51 3.06 12.73
N LEU A 30 18.86 2.91 11.58
CA LEU A 30 19.54 2.86 10.28
C LEU A 30 20.30 4.15 9.98
N GLY A 31 19.71 5.30 10.29
CA GLY A 31 20.39 6.60 10.20
C GLY A 31 21.68 6.63 11.01
N PHE A 32 21.67 6.17 12.26
CA PHE A 32 22.86 6.12 13.11
C PHE A 32 23.91 5.12 12.61
N LEU A 33 23.49 3.97 12.08
CA LEU A 33 24.40 3.02 11.44
C LEU A 33 25.03 3.63 10.18
N SER A 34 24.25 4.36 9.39
CA SER A 34 24.71 5.03 8.17
C SER A 34 25.68 6.15 8.48
N PHE A 35 25.38 6.94 9.51
CA PHE A 35 26.31 7.93 10.07
C PHE A 35 27.63 7.26 10.46
N GLY A 36 27.56 6.20 11.26
CA GLY A 36 28.74 5.50 11.78
C GLY A 36 29.59 4.89 10.66
N GLY A 37 28.94 4.26 9.68
CA GLY A 37 29.59 3.71 8.49
C GLY A 37 30.25 4.77 7.63
N MET A 38 29.54 5.86 7.34
CA MET A 38 30.08 6.98 6.56
C MET A 38 31.25 7.63 7.29
N PHE A 39 31.11 7.91 8.58
CA PHE A 39 32.15 8.57 9.37
C PHE A 39 33.40 7.70 9.54
N ALA A 40 33.23 6.37 9.62
CA ALA A 40 34.35 5.43 9.68
C ALA A 40 35.14 5.38 8.35
N LEU A 41 34.45 5.48 7.21
CA LEU A 41 35.08 5.50 5.88
C LEU A 41 35.68 6.87 5.54
N PHE A 42 34.91 7.93 5.79
CA PHE A 42 35.26 9.32 5.53
C PHE A 42 34.89 10.15 6.77
N PRO A 43 35.85 10.55 7.62
CA PRO A 43 35.60 11.25 8.87
C PRO A 43 35.22 12.73 8.65
N VAL A 44 34.21 12.97 7.82
CA VAL A 44 33.68 14.26 7.41
C VAL A 44 32.26 14.38 7.97
N LEU A 45 32.10 15.15 9.04
CA LEU A 45 30.83 15.28 9.76
C LEU A 45 29.64 15.66 8.86
N PRO A 46 29.74 16.65 7.94
CA PRO A 46 28.63 16.96 7.03
C PRO A 46 28.18 15.77 6.18
N LEU A 47 29.12 14.94 5.72
CA LEU A 47 28.81 13.77 4.89
C LEU A 47 28.13 12.68 5.73
N ALA A 48 28.57 12.46 6.96
CA ALA A 48 27.94 11.53 7.89
C ALA A 48 26.51 11.96 8.28
N PHE A 49 26.26 13.26 8.49
CA PHE A 49 24.92 13.79 8.70
C PHE A 49 24.04 13.72 7.46
N ALA A 50 24.61 13.94 6.26
CA ALA A 50 23.89 13.77 5.01
C ALA A 50 23.45 12.30 4.82
N ALA A 51 24.35 11.35 5.07
CA ALA A 51 24.03 9.92 5.06
C ALA A 51 22.92 9.60 6.10
N PHE A 52 23.08 10.02 7.35
CA PHE A 52 22.02 9.87 8.36
C PHE A 52 20.64 10.34 7.86
N GLY A 53 20.57 11.57 7.33
CA GLY A 53 19.32 12.17 6.89
C GLY A 53 18.68 11.47 5.70
N LEU A 54 19.51 11.06 4.73
CA LEU A 54 19.06 10.35 3.53
C LEU A 54 18.52 8.95 3.88
N SER A 55 19.26 8.18 4.67
CA SER A 55 18.81 6.87 5.15
C SER A 55 17.47 6.99 5.91
N VAL A 56 17.33 7.93 6.85
CA VAL A 56 16.08 8.09 7.60
C VAL A 56 14.89 8.44 6.70
N ALA A 57 15.10 9.28 5.68
CA ALA A 57 14.04 9.79 4.82
C ALA A 57 13.47 8.71 3.88
N TYR A 58 14.34 7.91 3.26
CA TYR A 58 13.93 6.84 2.33
C TYR A 58 13.48 5.58 3.09
N GLU A 59 14.28 5.10 4.05
CA GLU A 59 13.95 3.90 4.83
C GLU A 59 12.69 4.08 5.67
N GLY A 60 12.40 5.31 6.10
CA GLY A 60 11.15 5.64 6.79
C GLY A 60 9.92 5.22 6.02
N GLU A 61 9.93 5.35 4.69
CA GLU A 61 8.81 4.95 3.86
C GLU A 61 8.71 3.42 3.74
N ILE A 62 9.83 2.76 3.46
CA ILE A 62 9.91 1.29 3.32
C ILE A 62 9.43 0.60 4.60
N TYR A 63 9.94 1.02 5.77
CA TYR A 63 9.50 0.49 7.06
C TYR A 63 8.04 0.81 7.34
N LEU A 64 7.56 2.01 7.01
CA LEU A 64 6.16 2.38 7.21
C LEU A 64 5.22 1.47 6.43
N GLN A 65 5.54 1.20 5.16
CA GLN A 65 4.73 0.35 4.29
C GLN A 65 4.74 -1.10 4.80
N ASN A 66 5.93 -1.66 5.10
CA ASN A 66 6.08 -3.02 5.61
C ASN A 66 5.41 -3.23 6.97
N ILE A 67 5.58 -2.31 7.92
CA ILE A 67 4.94 -2.38 9.25
C ILE A 67 3.41 -2.29 9.11
N LYS A 68 2.89 -1.38 8.27
CA LYS A 68 1.45 -1.29 7.99
C LYS A 68 0.92 -2.58 7.38
N GLY A 69 1.64 -3.16 6.41
CA GLY A 69 1.32 -4.43 5.77
C GLY A 69 1.25 -5.58 6.77
N ALA A 70 2.30 -5.75 7.57
CA ALA A 70 2.40 -6.76 8.63
C ALA A 70 1.25 -6.63 9.64
N LEU A 71 1.02 -5.43 10.19
CA LEU A 71 -0.03 -5.21 11.17
C LEU A 71 -1.43 -5.43 10.58
N LYS A 72 -1.65 -5.07 9.31
CA LYS A 72 -2.92 -5.36 8.62
C LYS A 72 -3.14 -6.86 8.50
N LYS A 73 -2.10 -7.65 8.18
CA LYS A 73 -2.16 -9.12 8.08
C LYS A 73 -2.36 -9.79 9.45
N LEU A 74 -1.74 -9.27 10.51
CA LEU A 74 -1.82 -9.84 11.86
C LEU A 74 -3.13 -9.48 12.59
N LEU A 75 -3.59 -8.23 12.47
CA LEU A 75 -4.66 -7.70 13.31
C LEU A 75 -6.04 -7.70 12.62
N LYS A 76 -6.10 -7.78 11.28
CA LYS A 76 -7.38 -7.76 10.58
C LYS A 76 -8.02 -9.15 10.63
N LYS A 77 -9.19 -9.24 11.28
CA LYS A 77 -10.03 -10.45 11.27
C LYS A 77 -10.31 -10.88 9.82
N ASN A 78 -10.19 -12.18 9.58
CA ASN A 78 -10.42 -12.84 8.29
C ASN A 78 -9.53 -12.30 7.14
N TYR A 79 -8.31 -11.83 7.43
CA TYR A 79 -7.43 -11.28 6.38
C TYR A 79 -7.20 -12.29 5.24
N LEU A 80 -6.81 -13.51 5.60
CA LEU A 80 -6.42 -14.54 4.64
C LEU A 80 -7.62 -15.00 3.80
N GLU A 81 -8.77 -15.17 4.42
CA GLU A 81 -10.05 -15.49 3.77
C GLU A 81 -10.38 -14.42 2.73
N ASN A 82 -10.33 -13.14 3.11
CA ASN A 82 -10.60 -12.04 2.19
C ASN A 82 -9.58 -11.96 1.04
N TYR A 83 -8.31 -12.31 1.30
CA TYR A 83 -7.27 -12.36 0.29
C TYR A 83 -7.53 -13.48 -0.72
N MET A 84 -7.72 -14.71 -0.22
CA MET A 84 -8.00 -15.89 -1.05
C MET A 84 -9.30 -15.73 -1.85
N ALA A 85 -10.32 -15.10 -1.28
CA ALA A 85 -11.57 -14.85 -1.98
C ALA A 85 -11.42 -13.88 -3.17
N LYS A 86 -10.50 -12.91 -3.09
CA LYS A 86 -10.16 -12.04 -4.22
C LYS A 86 -9.42 -12.81 -5.31
N GLU A 87 -8.47 -13.66 -4.91
CA GLU A 87 -7.75 -14.56 -5.83
C GLU A 87 -8.73 -15.50 -6.55
N TYR A 88 -9.68 -16.08 -5.80
CA TYR A 88 -10.78 -16.87 -6.38
C TYR A 88 -11.61 -16.07 -7.38
N LEU A 89 -12.07 -14.87 -7.00
CA LEU A 89 -12.86 -14.01 -7.90
C LEU A 89 -12.07 -13.56 -9.12
N LEU A 90 -10.74 -13.51 -9.06
CA LEU A 90 -9.91 -13.17 -10.21
C LEU A 90 -9.82 -14.35 -11.19
N GLU A 91 -9.56 -15.54 -10.65
CA GLU A 91 -9.31 -16.78 -11.41
C GLU A 91 -10.59 -17.46 -11.92
N ASN A 92 -11.68 -17.43 -11.14
CA ASN A 92 -12.88 -18.24 -11.37
C ASN A 92 -14.14 -17.39 -11.57
N PHE A 93 -14.01 -16.13 -12.00
CA PHE A 93 -15.18 -15.32 -12.33
C PHE A 93 -15.93 -15.94 -13.53
N PRO A 94 -17.27 -16.08 -13.48
CA PRO A 94 -18.03 -16.61 -14.61
C PRO A 94 -17.78 -15.82 -15.90
N GLU A 95 -17.48 -16.51 -17.00
CA GLU A 95 -17.23 -15.87 -18.30
C GLU A 95 -18.49 -15.22 -18.86
N ASP A 96 -19.64 -15.88 -18.71
CA ASP A 96 -20.95 -15.35 -19.12
C ASP A 96 -21.81 -15.01 -17.90
N THR A 97 -21.93 -13.71 -17.62
CA THR A 97 -22.83 -13.19 -16.58
C THR A 97 -24.28 -13.06 -17.03
N VAL A 98 -24.58 -13.31 -18.30
CA VAL A 98 -25.95 -13.27 -18.86
C VAL A 98 -26.67 -14.60 -18.67
N ASP A 99 -25.93 -15.69 -18.47
CA ASP A 99 -26.46 -17.03 -18.20
C ASP A 99 -27.52 -17.00 -17.06
N PRO A 100 -28.72 -17.59 -17.27
CA PRO A 100 -29.72 -17.77 -16.23
C PRO A 100 -29.19 -18.48 -14.97
N ASP A 101 -28.23 -19.40 -15.12
CA ASP A 101 -27.64 -20.18 -14.03
C ASP A 101 -26.52 -19.43 -13.29
N CYS A 102 -26.10 -18.26 -13.80
CA CYS A 102 -25.14 -17.41 -13.12
C CYS A 102 -25.77 -16.74 -11.87
N PRO A 103 -25.18 -16.91 -10.67
CA PRO A 103 -25.71 -16.29 -9.46
C PRO A 103 -25.79 -14.77 -9.57
N GLN A 104 -26.85 -14.18 -9.00
CA GLN A 104 -27.09 -12.73 -9.07
C GLN A 104 -25.93 -11.90 -8.49
N PHE A 105 -25.17 -12.46 -7.53
CA PHE A 105 -23.96 -11.84 -6.99
C PHE A 105 -22.95 -11.42 -8.05
N PHE A 106 -22.65 -12.28 -9.02
CA PHE A 106 -21.63 -11.98 -10.03
C PHE A 106 -22.12 -10.88 -10.99
N LYS A 107 -23.42 -10.86 -11.29
CA LYS A 107 -24.07 -9.81 -12.10
C LYS A 107 -23.99 -8.45 -11.39
N ASP A 108 -24.38 -8.41 -10.12
CA ASP A 108 -24.31 -7.19 -9.31
C ASP A 108 -22.85 -6.70 -9.13
N TYR A 109 -21.90 -7.63 -8.95
CA TYR A 109 -20.49 -7.30 -8.78
C TYR A 109 -19.90 -6.68 -10.04
N LYS A 110 -20.24 -7.25 -11.21
CA LYS A 110 -19.85 -6.70 -12.52
C LYS A 110 -20.39 -5.28 -12.73
N ASN A 111 -21.69 -5.07 -12.48
CA ASN A 111 -22.30 -3.75 -12.58
C ASN A 111 -21.62 -2.72 -11.66
N GLN A 112 -21.25 -3.14 -10.45
CA GLN A 112 -20.57 -2.26 -9.50
C GLN A 112 -19.11 -1.94 -9.92
N LEU A 113 -18.43 -2.86 -10.63
CA LEU A 113 -17.12 -2.61 -11.23
C LEU A 113 -17.21 -1.63 -12.41
N GLU A 114 -18.19 -1.80 -13.29
CA GLU A 114 -18.46 -0.88 -14.40
C GLU A 114 -18.85 0.52 -13.89
N LEU A 115 -19.56 0.60 -12.76
CA LEU A 115 -19.82 1.88 -12.11
C LEU A 115 -18.55 2.54 -11.56
N LEU A 116 -17.56 1.74 -11.12
CA LEU A 116 -16.28 2.26 -10.67
C LEU A 116 -15.44 2.78 -11.85
N SER A 117 -15.47 2.10 -12.99
CA SER A 117 -14.71 2.49 -14.19
C SER A 117 -15.15 3.84 -14.74
N ALA A 118 -16.42 4.21 -14.58
CA ALA A 118 -16.93 5.54 -14.93
C ALA A 118 -16.17 6.70 -14.26
N PHE A 119 -15.54 6.46 -13.11
CA PHE A 119 -14.68 7.46 -12.45
C PHE A 119 -13.24 7.49 -12.98
N GLY A 120 -12.73 6.38 -13.51
CA GLY A 120 -11.36 6.22 -14.01
C GLY A 120 -10.25 6.68 -13.05
N HIS A 121 -9.11 7.02 -13.65
CA HIS A 121 -7.93 7.63 -13.00
C HIS A 121 -7.97 9.17 -12.99
N LYS A 122 -9.15 9.77 -13.15
CA LYS A 122 -9.36 11.21 -13.18
C LYS A 122 -9.16 11.83 -11.81
N GLU A 123 -8.64 13.06 -11.75
CA GLU A 123 -8.57 13.80 -10.50
C GLU A 123 -9.98 14.35 -10.19
N LEU A 124 -10.64 13.79 -9.18
CA LEU A 124 -12.07 14.03 -8.95
C LEU A 124 -12.34 15.22 -8.03
N ASN A 125 -13.45 15.92 -8.24
CA ASN A 125 -13.96 16.88 -7.27
C ASN A 125 -14.45 16.19 -5.97
N LYS A 126 -14.74 16.98 -4.91
CA LYS A 126 -15.07 16.40 -3.59
C LYS A 126 -16.29 15.47 -3.60
N ASP A 127 -17.31 15.79 -4.39
CA ASP A 127 -18.54 15.00 -4.44
C ASP A 127 -18.33 13.72 -5.25
N SER A 128 -17.66 13.79 -6.39
CA SER A 128 -17.26 12.60 -7.15
C SER A 128 -16.28 11.72 -6.36
N LYS A 129 -15.35 12.29 -5.58
CA LYS A 129 -14.50 11.54 -4.63
C LYS A 129 -15.34 10.82 -3.57
N LYS A 130 -16.39 11.46 -3.05
CA LYS A 130 -17.31 10.83 -2.09
C LYS A 130 -18.06 9.66 -2.74
N ARG A 131 -18.58 9.83 -3.96
CA ARG A 131 -19.28 8.79 -4.72
C ARG A 131 -18.35 7.61 -5.09
N LYS A 132 -17.17 7.87 -5.68
CA LYS A 132 -16.17 6.83 -5.98
C LYS A 132 -15.84 6.01 -4.74
N LYS A 133 -15.56 6.69 -3.62
CA LYS A 133 -15.28 6.03 -2.34
C LYS A 133 -16.45 5.18 -1.82
N GLN A 134 -17.69 5.58 -2.08
CA GLN A 134 -18.86 4.79 -1.71
C GLN A 134 -18.93 3.50 -2.53
N VAL A 135 -18.76 3.60 -3.86
CA VAL A 135 -18.68 2.47 -4.79
C VAL A 135 -17.57 1.50 -4.41
N GLU A 136 -16.34 1.99 -4.19
CA GLU A 136 -15.20 1.19 -3.76
C GLU A 136 -15.45 0.45 -2.45
N LYS A 137 -16.15 1.11 -1.51
CA LYS A 137 -16.46 0.54 -0.20
C LYS A 137 -17.58 -0.49 -0.33
N THR A 138 -18.53 -0.33 -1.26
CA THR A 138 -19.54 -1.34 -1.58
C THR A 138 -18.91 -2.58 -2.21
N LEU A 139 -18.07 -2.43 -3.24
CA LEU A 139 -17.26 -3.53 -3.79
C LEU A 139 -16.46 -4.24 -2.69
N GLY A 140 -15.79 -3.46 -1.85
CA GLY A 140 -15.03 -4.00 -0.73
C GLY A 140 -15.89 -4.70 0.33
N ASP A 141 -17.19 -4.44 0.41
CA ASP A 141 -18.13 -5.17 1.27
C ASP A 141 -18.65 -6.43 0.55
N MET A 142 -18.91 -6.38 -0.76
CA MET A 142 -19.22 -7.54 -1.62
C MET A 142 -18.11 -8.61 -1.55
N GLU A 143 -16.86 -8.20 -1.72
CA GLU A 143 -15.68 -9.08 -1.64
C GLU A 143 -15.59 -9.78 -0.27
N LYS A 144 -15.89 -9.06 0.82
CA LYS A 144 -15.85 -9.63 2.18
C LYS A 144 -17.02 -10.56 2.45
N TRP A 145 -18.20 -10.22 1.94
CA TRP A 145 -19.37 -11.07 2.05
C TRP A 145 -19.15 -12.37 1.27
N PHE A 146 -18.62 -12.28 0.04
CA PHE A 146 -18.27 -13.43 -0.78
C PHE A 146 -17.25 -14.34 -0.08
N ALA A 147 -16.24 -13.77 0.58
CA ALA A 147 -15.28 -14.54 1.38
C ALA A 147 -15.97 -15.37 2.48
N LEU A 148 -17.04 -14.87 3.10
CA LEU A 148 -17.81 -15.64 4.09
C LEU A 148 -18.54 -16.82 3.44
N GLN A 149 -19.05 -16.66 2.22
CA GLN A 149 -19.73 -17.74 1.48
C GLN A 149 -18.74 -18.79 0.97
N LEU A 150 -17.58 -18.37 0.47
CA LEU A 150 -16.53 -19.29 -0.03
C LEU A 150 -15.99 -20.20 1.08
N PHE A 151 -15.81 -19.66 2.29
CA PHE A 151 -15.23 -20.37 3.43
C PHE A 151 -16.25 -20.75 4.51
N SER A 152 -17.55 -20.79 4.18
CA SER A 152 -18.57 -21.32 5.09
C SER A 152 -18.42 -22.85 5.25
N ALA A 153 -18.70 -23.36 6.44
CA ALA A 153 -18.76 -24.80 6.68
C ALA A 153 -20.03 -25.37 6.03
N LYS A 154 -19.93 -26.52 5.36
CA LYS A 154 -21.05 -27.18 4.66
C LYS A 154 -22.30 -27.39 5.53
N ASP A 155 -22.12 -27.56 6.84
CA ASP A 155 -23.22 -27.83 7.78
C ASP A 155 -23.95 -26.55 8.27
N LYS A 156 -23.58 -25.38 7.73
CA LYS A 156 -24.18 -24.07 8.09
C LYS A 156 -25.16 -23.52 7.05
N ILE A 157 -25.80 -24.37 6.25
CA ILE A 157 -27.02 -23.96 5.54
C ILE A 157 -28.09 -23.76 6.61
N THR A 158 -28.13 -22.56 7.18
CA THR A 158 -29.17 -22.20 8.14
C THR A 158 -30.48 -22.04 7.38
N GLU A 159 -31.59 -22.54 7.94
CA GLU A 159 -32.96 -22.38 7.38
C GLU A 159 -33.38 -20.90 7.16
N HIS A 160 -32.51 -19.93 7.48
CA HIS A 160 -32.71 -18.49 7.39
C HIS A 160 -31.79 -17.77 6.39
N GLU A 161 -31.13 -18.50 5.50
CA GLU A 161 -30.36 -17.90 4.40
C GLU A 161 -31.28 -17.41 3.27
N SER A 162 -30.94 -16.25 2.68
CA SER A 162 -31.68 -15.73 1.53
C SER A 162 -31.39 -16.52 0.26
N LYS A 163 -32.33 -16.46 -0.69
CA LYS A 163 -32.15 -17.05 -2.02
C LYS A 163 -30.87 -16.57 -2.71
N TYR A 164 -30.47 -15.32 -2.47
CA TYR A 164 -29.24 -14.73 -3.00
C TYR A 164 -27.99 -15.44 -2.50
N ALA A 165 -27.92 -15.72 -1.18
CA ALA A 165 -26.82 -16.46 -0.58
C ALA A 165 -26.80 -17.93 -1.05
N GLN A 166 -27.96 -18.58 -1.08
CA GLN A 166 -28.10 -19.98 -1.50
C GLN A 166 -27.64 -20.18 -2.94
N GLN A 167 -27.98 -19.29 -3.87
CA GLN A 167 -27.51 -19.36 -5.27
C GLN A 167 -25.98 -19.36 -5.35
N VAL A 168 -25.33 -18.49 -4.59
CA VAL A 168 -23.86 -18.41 -4.58
C VAL A 168 -23.26 -19.67 -3.97
N GLN A 169 -23.81 -20.18 -2.86
CA GLN A 169 -23.30 -21.39 -2.22
C GLN A 169 -23.44 -22.63 -3.12
N VAL A 170 -24.59 -22.86 -3.72
CA VAL A 170 -24.82 -23.98 -4.67
C VAL A 170 -23.87 -23.89 -5.85
N TRP A 171 -23.65 -22.68 -6.39
CA TRP A 171 -22.71 -22.47 -7.47
C TRP A 171 -21.26 -22.77 -7.01
N LEU A 172 -20.86 -22.28 -5.84
CA LEU A 172 -19.52 -22.51 -5.28
C LEU A 172 -19.23 -24.01 -5.05
N GLU A 173 -20.21 -24.78 -4.57
CA GLU A 173 -20.07 -26.23 -4.37
C GLU A 173 -19.69 -26.96 -5.67
N GLN A 174 -20.15 -26.46 -6.80
CA GLN A 174 -19.86 -26.98 -8.15
C GLN A 174 -18.53 -26.43 -8.72
N HIS A 175 -18.02 -25.32 -8.18
CA HIS A 175 -16.85 -24.58 -8.69
C HIS A 175 -15.70 -24.56 -7.67
N GLU A 176 -15.18 -25.75 -7.36
CA GLU A 176 -13.93 -25.97 -6.59
C GLU A 176 -13.89 -25.41 -5.15
N GLN A 177 -15.03 -25.05 -4.53
CA GLN A 177 -15.04 -24.50 -3.17
C GLN A 177 -14.25 -25.35 -2.15
N GLN A 178 -14.38 -26.69 -2.22
CA GLN A 178 -13.65 -27.60 -1.33
C GLN A 178 -12.12 -27.51 -1.51
N GLU A 179 -11.66 -27.31 -2.73
CA GLU A 179 -10.23 -27.17 -3.00
C GLU A 179 -9.72 -25.86 -2.39
N TRP A 180 -10.46 -24.77 -2.57
CA TRP A 180 -10.11 -23.47 -1.98
C TRP A 180 -10.15 -23.49 -0.45
N GLN A 181 -11.10 -24.22 0.15
CA GLN A 181 -11.14 -24.47 1.59
C GLN A 181 -9.90 -25.24 2.09
N LYS A 182 -9.43 -26.26 1.35
CA LYS A 182 -8.17 -26.95 1.69
C LYS A 182 -6.95 -26.04 1.49
N ARG A 183 -6.93 -25.23 0.43
CA ARG A 183 -5.84 -24.27 0.13
C ARG A 183 -5.71 -23.24 1.25
N ILE A 184 -6.81 -22.71 1.79
CA ILE A 184 -6.75 -21.75 2.91
C ILE A 184 -6.20 -22.39 4.19
N GLU A 185 -6.55 -23.63 4.51
CA GLU A 185 -6.00 -24.34 5.68
C GLU A 185 -4.48 -24.53 5.56
N ALA A 186 -4.02 -25.00 4.40
CA ALA A 186 -2.59 -25.13 4.11
C ALA A 186 -1.87 -23.78 4.20
N ARG A 187 -2.47 -22.71 3.68
CA ARG A 187 -1.89 -21.35 3.74
C ARG A 187 -1.90 -20.79 5.17
N ARG A 188 -2.90 -21.14 5.99
CA ARG A 188 -2.97 -20.75 7.41
C ARG A 188 -1.83 -21.39 8.22
N VAL A 189 -1.47 -22.64 7.94
CA VAL A 189 -0.28 -23.29 8.52
C VAL A 189 1.00 -22.55 8.13
N LYS A 190 1.19 -22.25 6.83
CA LYS A 190 2.35 -21.48 6.35
C LYS A 190 2.45 -20.11 7.02
N PHE A 191 1.32 -19.41 7.20
CA PHE A 191 1.27 -18.13 7.92
C PHE A 191 1.69 -18.27 9.39
N ASN A 192 1.29 -19.34 10.07
CA ASN A 192 1.70 -19.55 11.47
C ASN A 192 3.19 -19.89 11.58
N ILE A 193 3.73 -20.66 10.63
CA ILE A 193 5.18 -20.89 10.52
C ILE A 193 5.90 -19.54 10.29
N ALA A 194 5.41 -18.73 9.36
CA ALA A 194 5.97 -17.40 9.08
C ALA A 194 5.95 -16.50 10.32
N LYS A 195 4.88 -16.51 11.12
CA LYS A 195 4.83 -15.79 12.42
C LYS A 195 5.93 -16.26 13.37
N GLY A 196 6.04 -17.58 13.57
CA GLY A 196 7.06 -18.16 14.47
C GLY A 196 8.48 -17.79 14.04
N PHE A 197 8.77 -17.94 12.74
CA PHE A 197 10.07 -17.55 12.18
C PHE A 197 10.34 -16.05 12.32
N SER A 198 9.34 -15.20 12.09
CA SER A 198 9.50 -13.75 12.16
C SER A 198 9.72 -13.23 13.58
N VAL A 199 9.08 -13.85 14.58
CA VAL A 199 9.37 -13.57 15.99
C VAL A 199 10.81 -13.96 16.32
N LEU A 200 11.25 -15.13 15.85
CA LEU A 200 12.62 -15.59 16.06
C LEU A 200 13.63 -14.65 15.40
N ALA A 201 13.41 -14.28 14.14
CA ALA A 201 14.24 -13.32 13.41
C ALA A 201 14.28 -11.95 14.10
N GLY A 202 13.15 -11.44 14.58
CA GLY A 202 13.08 -10.19 15.33
C GLY A 202 13.83 -10.25 16.67
N LEU A 203 13.75 -11.36 17.41
CA LEU A 203 14.52 -11.55 18.64
C LEU A 203 16.02 -11.54 18.38
N PHE A 204 16.47 -12.27 17.37
CA PHE A 204 17.87 -12.35 16.98
C PHE A 204 18.40 -11.01 16.44
N MET A 205 17.62 -10.31 15.62
CA MET A 205 17.94 -8.96 15.15
C MET A 205 18.01 -7.97 16.31
N GLY A 206 17.08 -8.03 17.27
CA GLY A 206 17.09 -7.16 18.44
C GLY A 206 18.33 -7.39 19.31
N LEU A 207 18.64 -8.66 19.62
CA LEU A 207 19.85 -9.03 20.35
C LEU A 207 21.10 -8.56 19.60
N GLY A 208 21.17 -8.83 18.31
CA GLY A 208 22.26 -8.39 17.46
C GLY A 208 22.43 -6.87 17.43
N SER A 209 21.32 -6.14 17.30
CA SER A 209 21.31 -4.67 17.24
C SER A 209 21.92 -4.04 18.49
N THR A 210 21.84 -4.68 19.66
CA THR A 210 22.53 -4.18 20.85
C THR A 210 24.04 -4.06 20.64
N TYR A 211 24.67 -5.00 19.94
CA TYR A 211 26.09 -4.94 19.63
C TYR A 211 26.42 -3.89 18.55
N LEU A 212 25.61 -3.84 17.49
CA LEU A 212 25.79 -2.85 16.41
C LEU A 212 25.67 -1.41 16.92
N ILE A 213 24.69 -1.15 17.78
CA ILE A 213 24.48 0.18 18.36
C ILE A 213 25.61 0.54 19.33
N VAL A 214 26.14 -0.42 20.11
CA VAL A 214 27.33 -0.20 20.95
C VAL A 214 28.53 0.23 20.10
N GLU A 215 28.76 -0.43 18.96
CA GLU A 215 29.84 -0.03 18.05
C GLU A 215 29.60 1.36 17.46
N ALA A 216 28.38 1.64 16.97
CA ALA A 216 28.03 2.95 16.43
C ALA A 216 28.19 4.07 17.47
N PHE A 217 27.73 3.86 18.71
CA PHE A 217 27.86 4.83 19.80
C PHE A 217 29.31 5.10 20.19
N SER A 218 30.19 4.12 20.01
CA SER A 218 31.63 4.28 20.25
C SER A 218 32.31 5.17 19.21
N VAL A 219 31.75 5.24 17.99
CA VAL A 219 32.29 6.03 16.87
C VAL A 219 31.68 7.44 16.81
N ILE A 220 30.40 7.59 17.17
CA ILE A 220 29.69 8.87 17.11
C ILE A 220 30.15 9.78 18.26
N PRO A 221 30.80 10.94 18.00
CA PRO A 221 31.40 11.76 19.06
C PRO A 221 30.43 12.18 20.18
N PHE A 222 29.16 12.44 19.83
CA PHE A 222 28.13 12.81 20.81
C PHE A 222 27.80 11.69 21.79
N PHE A 223 27.68 10.45 21.31
CA PHE A 223 27.36 9.30 22.16
C PHE A 223 28.58 8.76 22.90
N ALA A 224 29.78 8.87 22.32
CA ALA A 224 31.03 8.45 22.94
C ALA A 224 31.35 9.19 24.25
N ILE A 225 30.81 10.41 24.44
CA ILE A 225 30.97 11.20 25.67
C ILE A 225 30.09 10.65 26.82
N ILE A 226 29.00 9.94 26.51
CA ILE A 226 28.11 9.37 27.53
C ILE A 226 28.81 8.18 28.21
N PRO A 227 28.89 8.12 29.55
CA PRO A 227 29.48 6.97 30.22
C PRO A 227 28.77 5.65 29.86
N PHE A 228 29.55 4.59 29.65
CA PHE A 228 29.04 3.27 29.21
C PHE A 228 27.94 2.69 30.13
N THR A 229 27.94 3.05 31.42
CA THR A 229 26.91 2.66 32.39
C THR A 229 25.50 3.17 32.06
N PHE A 230 25.38 4.28 31.31
CA PHE A 230 24.08 4.82 30.90
C PHE A 230 23.61 4.30 29.54
N TRP A 231 24.49 3.65 28.77
CA TRP A 231 24.16 3.13 27.44
C TRP A 231 22.98 2.14 27.44
N PRO A 232 22.82 1.24 28.43
CA PRO A 232 21.67 0.34 28.47
C PRO A 232 20.30 1.04 28.42
N ILE A 233 20.17 2.23 29.02
CA ILE A 233 18.91 2.99 29.06
C ILE A 233 18.48 3.44 27.66
N ILE A 234 19.46 3.66 26.77
CA ILE A 234 19.24 4.13 25.40
C ILE A 234 19.20 2.95 24.42
N ILE A 235 20.18 2.05 24.53
CA ILE A 235 20.39 0.96 23.56
C ILE A 235 19.31 -0.11 23.66
N VAL A 236 18.84 -0.47 24.87
CA VAL A 236 17.83 -1.54 25.01
C VAL A 236 16.50 -1.17 24.34
N PRO A 237 15.91 0.02 24.56
CA PRO A 237 14.71 0.43 23.84
C PRO A 237 14.90 0.44 22.31
N MET A 238 16.05 0.92 21.82
CA MET A 238 16.35 0.92 20.39
C MET A 238 16.44 -0.49 19.82
N ALA A 239 17.13 -1.40 20.50
CA ALA A 239 17.24 -2.80 20.11
C ALA A 239 15.88 -3.52 20.07
N LEU A 240 14.99 -3.24 21.03
CA LEU A 240 13.63 -3.77 21.03
C LEU A 240 12.82 -3.26 19.82
N ILE A 241 12.94 -1.97 19.50
CA ILE A 241 12.28 -1.39 18.32
C ILE A 241 12.84 -1.99 17.03
N ALA A 242 14.15 -2.09 16.88
CA ALA A 242 14.79 -2.73 15.72
C ALA A 242 14.33 -4.18 15.55
N GLY A 243 14.34 -4.97 16.63
CA GLY A 243 13.88 -6.36 16.59
C GLY A 243 12.40 -6.48 16.21
N ALA A 244 11.53 -5.64 16.77
CA ALA A 244 10.11 -5.64 16.44
C ALA A 244 9.84 -5.19 14.99
N ALA A 245 10.51 -4.13 14.53
CA ALA A 245 10.39 -3.65 13.16
C ALA A 245 10.89 -4.67 12.14
N TYR A 246 12.05 -5.28 12.39
CA TYR A 246 12.60 -6.33 11.54
C TYR A 246 11.69 -7.56 11.50
N GLY A 247 11.20 -8.03 12.65
CA GLY A 247 10.23 -9.12 12.69
C GLY A 247 8.95 -8.83 11.91
N MET A 248 8.45 -7.59 11.92
CA MET A 248 7.31 -7.20 11.08
C MET A 248 7.65 -7.20 9.59
N LEU A 249 8.83 -6.70 9.22
CA LEU A 249 9.32 -6.71 7.85
C LEU A 249 9.46 -8.14 7.32
N THR A 250 10.13 -9.02 8.06
CA THR A 250 10.25 -10.46 7.74
C THR A 250 8.88 -11.11 7.57
N PHE A 251 7.94 -10.83 8.48
CA PHE A 251 6.60 -11.38 8.40
C PHE A 251 5.87 -10.89 7.16
N ASN A 252 5.98 -9.60 6.82
CA ASN A 252 5.37 -9.03 5.65
C ASN A 252 5.89 -9.69 4.37
N ALA A 253 7.22 -9.72 4.20
CA ALA A 253 7.88 -10.28 3.02
C ALA A 253 7.56 -11.78 2.81
N ILE A 254 7.70 -12.61 3.86
CA ILE A 254 7.41 -14.05 3.74
C ILE A 254 5.95 -14.29 3.40
N THR A 255 5.03 -13.55 4.02
CA THR A 255 3.60 -13.72 3.73
C THR A 255 3.22 -13.23 2.35
N ASP A 256 3.85 -12.19 1.81
CA ASP A 256 3.67 -11.76 0.42
C ASP A 256 4.23 -12.80 -0.56
N LEU A 257 5.41 -13.36 -0.28
CA LEU A 257 5.98 -14.44 -1.09
C LEU A 257 5.07 -15.69 -1.15
N ILE A 258 4.46 -16.05 -0.01
CA ILE A 258 3.48 -17.16 0.08
C ILE A 258 2.18 -16.82 -0.65
N ASN A 259 1.69 -15.59 -0.52
CA ASN A 259 0.41 -15.15 -1.05
C ASN A 259 0.45 -14.97 -2.57
N ASN A 260 1.54 -14.42 -3.09
CA ASN A 260 1.71 -14.12 -4.51
C ASN A 260 2.24 -15.34 -5.28
N ASN A 261 2.63 -16.42 -4.59
CA ASN A 261 3.37 -17.55 -5.16
C ASN A 261 4.62 -17.06 -5.95
N THR A 262 5.27 -16.01 -5.44
CA THR A 262 6.29 -15.21 -6.16
C THR A 262 7.34 -16.10 -6.82
N VAL A 263 7.98 -16.97 -6.05
CA VAL A 263 9.07 -17.85 -6.53
C VAL A 263 8.61 -18.78 -7.65
N ILE A 264 7.41 -19.36 -7.52
CA ILE A 264 6.89 -20.33 -8.50
C ILE A 264 6.51 -19.61 -9.79
N LYS A 265 5.78 -18.49 -9.69
CA LYS A 265 5.40 -17.68 -10.86
C LYS A 265 6.64 -17.20 -11.61
N TRP A 266 7.61 -16.69 -10.88
CA TRP A 266 8.87 -16.21 -11.42
C TRP A 266 9.66 -17.30 -12.14
N TYR A 267 9.84 -18.46 -11.49
CA TYR A 267 10.51 -19.61 -12.11
C TYR A 267 9.79 -20.10 -13.36
N ASN A 268 8.47 -20.26 -13.30
CA ASN A 268 7.67 -20.73 -14.43
C ASN A 268 7.71 -19.74 -15.59
N ARG A 269 7.67 -18.44 -15.32
CA ARG A 269 7.79 -17.38 -16.33
C ARG A 269 9.16 -17.41 -17.02
N LEU A 270 10.25 -17.38 -16.26
CA LEU A 270 11.60 -17.45 -16.82
C LEU A 270 11.82 -18.71 -17.65
N ARG A 271 11.34 -19.86 -17.16
CA ARG A 271 11.41 -21.12 -17.91
C ARG A 271 10.58 -21.05 -19.20
N TYR A 272 9.38 -20.49 -19.14
CA TYR A 272 8.50 -20.33 -20.28
C TYR A 272 9.11 -19.39 -21.33
N ASP A 273 9.63 -18.24 -20.93
CA ASP A 273 10.27 -17.28 -21.84
C ASP A 273 11.52 -17.87 -22.50
N LEU A 274 12.38 -18.57 -21.74
CA LEU A 274 13.52 -19.29 -22.29
C LEU A 274 13.08 -20.41 -23.26
N SER A 275 11.95 -21.07 -23.00
CA SER A 275 11.40 -22.11 -23.88
C SER A 275 10.88 -21.59 -25.21
N LYS A 276 10.50 -20.30 -25.29
CA LYS A 276 10.10 -19.63 -26.55
C LYS A 276 11.27 -19.30 -27.47
N GLY A 277 12.51 -19.45 -26.99
CA GLY A 277 13.74 -19.21 -27.74
C GLY A 277 14.67 -18.20 -27.08
N LEU A 278 15.94 -18.23 -27.50
CA LEU A 278 17.03 -17.37 -27.01
C LEU A 278 17.00 -15.98 -27.67
N THR A 279 15.96 -15.20 -27.40
CA THR A 279 15.92 -13.79 -27.82
C THR A 279 16.84 -12.94 -26.92
N PRO A 280 17.36 -11.79 -27.40
CA PRO A 280 18.15 -10.88 -26.57
C PRO A 280 17.42 -10.46 -25.28
N ARG A 281 16.09 -10.26 -25.36
CA ARG A 281 15.25 -9.96 -24.20
C ARG A 281 15.20 -11.13 -23.21
N ASN A 282 14.94 -12.36 -23.66
CA ASN A 282 14.85 -13.52 -22.77
C ASN A 282 16.21 -13.81 -22.10
N ILE A 283 17.31 -13.64 -22.84
CA ILE A 283 18.67 -13.74 -22.27
C ILE A 283 18.92 -12.63 -21.25
N PHE A 284 18.53 -11.39 -21.54
CA PHE A 284 18.66 -10.28 -20.60
C PHE A 284 17.84 -10.51 -19.31
N MET A 285 16.60 -10.95 -19.43
CA MET A 285 15.73 -11.26 -18.28
C MET A 285 16.28 -12.42 -17.45
N ALA A 286 16.73 -13.50 -18.08
CA ALA A 286 17.35 -14.63 -17.39
C ALA A 286 18.68 -14.25 -16.72
N THR A 287 19.50 -13.42 -17.38
CA THR A 287 20.77 -12.95 -16.81
C THR A 287 20.53 -12.02 -15.62
N THR A 288 19.57 -11.09 -15.75
CA THR A 288 19.17 -10.19 -14.67
C THR A 288 18.62 -10.98 -13.48
N ALA A 289 17.77 -11.97 -13.73
CA ALA A 289 17.27 -12.89 -12.71
C ALA A 289 18.39 -13.63 -11.95
N VAL A 290 19.36 -14.20 -12.67
CA VAL A 290 20.51 -14.89 -12.07
C VAL A 290 21.39 -13.91 -11.28
N LEU A 291 21.61 -12.71 -11.81
CA LEU A 291 22.39 -11.67 -11.15
C LEU A 291 21.73 -11.25 -9.84
N LEU A 292 20.42 -10.98 -9.83
CA LEU A 292 19.71 -10.54 -8.63
C LEU A 292 19.67 -11.64 -7.56
N VAL A 293 19.44 -12.90 -7.94
CA VAL A 293 19.55 -14.03 -6.98
C VAL A 293 20.98 -14.16 -6.45
N GLY A 294 21.98 -13.99 -7.32
CA GLY A 294 23.39 -13.98 -6.92
C GLY A 294 23.71 -12.88 -5.91
N LEU A 295 23.21 -11.66 -6.14
CA LEU A 295 23.33 -10.53 -5.21
C LEU A 295 22.62 -10.81 -3.89
N ALA A 296 21.40 -11.35 -3.90
CA ALA A 296 20.65 -11.70 -2.70
C ALA A 296 21.40 -12.73 -1.82
N ILE A 297 22.00 -13.75 -2.45
CA ILE A 297 22.84 -14.74 -1.76
C ILE A 297 24.12 -14.08 -1.22
N ALA A 298 24.79 -13.26 -2.02
CA ALA A 298 26.01 -12.56 -1.61
C ALA A 298 25.75 -11.63 -0.42
N LEU A 299 24.67 -10.85 -0.45
CA LEU A 299 24.24 -10.01 0.67
C LEU A 299 23.96 -10.84 1.91
N THR A 300 23.26 -11.96 1.75
CA THR A 300 22.98 -12.86 2.87
C THR A 300 24.25 -13.37 3.55
N ILE A 301 25.24 -13.76 2.75
CA ILE A 301 26.54 -14.20 3.25
C ILE A 301 27.24 -13.03 3.97
N CYS A 302 27.15 -11.82 3.41
CA CYS A 302 27.69 -10.63 4.08
C CYS A 302 27.00 -10.39 5.43
N THR A 303 25.66 -10.43 5.50
CA THR A 303 24.87 -10.30 6.73
C THR A 303 25.27 -11.32 7.77
N ALA A 304 25.38 -12.58 7.36
CA ALA A 304 25.87 -13.64 8.24
C ALA A 304 27.29 -13.36 8.74
N GLY A 305 28.17 -12.86 7.87
CA GLY A 305 29.53 -12.44 8.18
C GLY A 305 29.61 -11.29 9.18
N THR A 306 28.75 -10.27 9.05
CA THR A 306 28.64 -9.18 10.04
C THR A 306 28.27 -9.74 11.40
N TRP A 307 27.24 -10.57 11.46
CA TRP A 307 26.77 -11.11 12.73
C TRP A 307 27.82 -12.00 13.40
N TRP A 308 28.58 -12.76 12.60
CA TRP A 308 29.75 -13.48 13.08
C TRP A 308 30.80 -12.54 13.67
N THR A 309 31.27 -11.55 12.89
CA THR A 309 32.29 -10.57 13.32
C THR A 309 31.87 -9.82 14.57
N VAL A 310 30.62 -9.36 14.61
CA VAL A 310 30.06 -8.61 15.74
C VAL A 310 29.99 -9.49 16.98
N ALA A 311 29.56 -10.74 16.83
CA ALA A 311 29.53 -11.70 17.94
C ALA A 311 30.94 -12.00 18.50
N THR A 312 31.97 -12.02 17.67
CA THR A 312 33.34 -12.40 18.08
C THR A 312 34.18 -11.22 18.54
N HIS A 313 33.94 -10.00 18.03
CA HIS A 313 34.81 -8.85 18.26
C HIS A 313 34.14 -7.66 18.95
N ALA A 314 32.80 -7.54 18.95
CA ALA A 314 32.14 -6.41 19.56
C ALA A 314 32.09 -6.53 21.09
N ARG A 315 32.26 -5.39 21.78
CA ARG A 315 32.08 -5.32 23.23
C ARG A 315 30.59 -5.53 23.55
N PRO A 316 30.22 -6.51 24.38
CA PRO A 316 28.83 -6.71 24.77
C PRO A 316 28.35 -5.60 25.69
N LEU A 317 27.05 -5.26 25.58
CA LEU A 317 26.40 -4.28 26.44
C LEU A 317 26.29 -4.77 27.90
N PHE A 318 26.01 -6.06 28.08
CA PHE A 318 25.89 -6.69 29.40
C PHE A 318 26.86 -7.87 29.56
N GLU A 319 27.32 -8.12 30.77
CA GLU A 319 28.23 -9.24 31.08
C GLU A 319 27.63 -10.62 30.77
N TRP A 320 26.31 -10.80 30.94
CA TRP A 320 25.65 -12.08 30.63
C TRP A 320 25.70 -12.43 29.14
N MET A 321 25.83 -11.42 28.25
CA MET A 321 25.88 -11.65 26.81
C MET A 321 27.17 -12.39 26.40
N LYS A 322 28.26 -12.25 27.17
CA LYS A 322 29.49 -13.06 27.01
C LYS A 322 29.26 -14.55 27.26
N LYS A 323 28.20 -14.90 28.00
CA LYS A 323 27.84 -16.28 28.33
C LYS A 323 26.91 -16.92 27.30
N ILE A 324 26.45 -16.17 26.29
CA ILE A 324 25.69 -16.76 25.19
C ILE A 324 26.65 -17.71 24.44
N PRO A 325 26.28 -18.99 24.24
CA PRO A 325 27.17 -19.94 23.56
C PRO A 325 27.58 -19.41 22.18
N SER A 326 28.86 -19.54 21.84
CA SER A 326 29.41 -19.08 20.55
C SER A 326 28.68 -19.68 19.35
N PHE A 327 28.15 -20.91 19.47
CA PHE A 327 27.30 -21.52 18.45
C PHE A 327 25.99 -20.75 18.22
N VAL A 328 25.38 -20.17 19.26
CA VAL A 328 24.13 -19.40 19.12
C VAL A 328 24.40 -18.09 18.36
N MET A 329 25.41 -17.34 18.78
CA MET A 329 25.73 -16.05 18.13
C MET A 329 26.47 -16.19 16.81
N GLY A 330 27.22 -17.27 16.61
CA GLY A 330 28.04 -17.50 15.43
C GLY A 330 27.40 -18.42 14.38
N VAL A 331 26.41 -19.23 14.71
CA VAL A 331 25.77 -20.12 13.73
C VAL A 331 24.28 -19.85 13.63
N ILE A 332 23.57 -19.92 14.75
CA ILE A 332 22.10 -19.80 14.76
C ILE A 332 21.65 -18.38 14.36
N ASN A 333 22.24 -17.34 14.96
CA ASN A 333 21.89 -15.95 14.69
C ASN A 333 22.15 -15.56 13.21
N PRO A 334 23.37 -15.77 12.66
CA PRO A 334 23.64 -15.57 11.23
C PRO A 334 22.72 -16.37 10.30
N ALA A 335 22.40 -17.63 10.64
CA ALA A 335 21.52 -18.44 9.81
C ALA A 335 20.09 -17.90 9.76
N ILE A 336 19.54 -17.47 10.89
CA ILE A 336 18.15 -16.97 10.96
C ILE A 336 18.04 -15.59 10.36
N THR A 337 18.96 -14.68 10.69
CA THR A 337 18.98 -13.32 10.14
C THR A 337 19.27 -13.35 8.64
N GLY A 338 20.22 -14.18 8.20
CA GLY A 338 20.52 -14.40 6.79
C GLY A 338 19.36 -15.03 6.03
N LEU A 339 18.71 -16.07 6.55
CA LEU A 339 17.54 -16.67 5.90
C LEU A 339 16.37 -15.67 5.81
N SER A 340 16.18 -14.82 6.81
CA SER A 340 15.22 -13.72 6.75
C SER A 340 15.56 -12.72 5.64
N ALA A 341 16.84 -12.34 5.52
CA ALA A 341 17.32 -11.44 4.47
C ALA A 341 17.10 -12.04 3.07
N ILE A 342 17.30 -13.36 2.88
CA ILE A 342 16.97 -14.04 1.62
C ILE A 342 15.51 -13.81 1.22
N PHE A 343 14.57 -14.02 2.13
CA PHE A 343 13.14 -13.88 1.79
C PHE A 343 12.77 -12.45 1.41
N PHE A 344 13.33 -11.47 2.12
CA PHE A 344 13.16 -10.06 1.80
C PHE A 344 13.76 -9.73 0.43
N ASN A 345 15.04 -10.04 0.23
CA ASN A 345 15.76 -9.76 -1.02
C ASN A 345 15.13 -10.45 -2.23
N ILE A 346 14.62 -11.68 -2.10
CA ILE A 346 13.92 -12.39 -3.18
C ILE A 346 12.60 -11.70 -3.54
N GLN A 347 11.82 -11.28 -2.54
CA GLN A 347 10.54 -10.61 -2.79
C GLN A 347 10.78 -9.27 -3.52
N ASN A 348 11.73 -8.48 -3.05
CA ASN A 348 12.07 -7.19 -3.66
C ASN A 348 12.68 -7.36 -5.05
N THR A 349 13.54 -8.38 -5.24
CA THR A 349 14.08 -8.78 -6.53
C THR A 349 12.98 -9.11 -7.54
N ALA A 350 11.94 -9.84 -7.09
CA ALA A 350 10.84 -10.23 -7.97
C ALA A 350 10.02 -9.02 -8.42
N GLU A 351 9.71 -8.10 -7.51
CA GLU A 351 9.03 -6.84 -7.82
C GLU A 351 9.85 -5.97 -8.79
N SER A 352 11.17 -5.90 -8.57
CA SER A 352 12.10 -5.19 -9.46
C SER A 352 12.15 -5.80 -10.86
N LEU A 353 12.14 -7.14 -10.95
CA LEU A 353 12.16 -7.82 -12.25
C LEU A 353 10.84 -7.64 -13.00
N ASP A 354 9.70 -7.60 -12.31
CA ASP A 354 8.41 -7.33 -12.95
C ASP A 354 8.40 -5.95 -13.62
N LEU A 355 8.99 -4.93 -13.00
CA LEU A 355 9.15 -3.60 -13.58
C LEU A 355 10.09 -3.58 -14.78
N VAL A 356 11.23 -4.27 -14.68
CA VAL A 356 12.16 -4.41 -15.82
C VAL A 356 11.47 -5.15 -16.96
N ASP A 357 10.66 -6.17 -16.68
CA ASP A 357 9.95 -6.88 -17.73
C ASP A 357 8.94 -5.98 -18.41
N GLU A 358 8.13 -5.25 -17.65
CA GLU A 358 7.15 -4.30 -18.20
C GLU A 358 7.83 -3.21 -19.04
N ALA A 359 8.96 -2.67 -18.57
CA ALA A 359 9.75 -1.70 -19.32
C ALA A 359 10.33 -2.27 -20.62
N THR A 360 10.63 -3.58 -20.68
CA THR A 360 11.16 -4.27 -21.87
C THR A 360 10.08 -4.84 -22.81
N GLN A 361 8.82 -4.91 -22.38
CA GLN A 361 7.70 -5.36 -23.21
C GLN A 361 7.24 -4.32 -24.23
N SER A 362 7.58 -3.05 -24.04
CA SER A 362 7.28 -2.01 -25.03
C SER A 362 8.09 -2.20 -26.30
N GLU A 363 7.44 -2.11 -27.46
CA GLU A 363 8.11 -2.24 -28.77
C GLU A 363 9.12 -1.10 -29.07
N GLU A 364 9.12 -0.03 -28.27
CA GLU A 364 10.02 1.11 -28.43
C GLU A 364 11.30 0.99 -27.57
N ASN A 365 12.46 1.32 -28.14
CA ASN A 365 13.71 1.38 -27.37
C ASN A 365 13.62 2.46 -26.27
N LEU A 366 14.24 2.25 -25.10
CA LEU A 366 14.29 3.22 -23.98
C LEU A 366 14.67 4.65 -24.44
N PHE A 367 15.65 4.79 -25.32
CA PHE A 367 16.06 6.09 -25.87
C PHE A 367 15.00 6.72 -26.78
N GLN A 368 14.27 5.90 -27.56
CA GLN A 368 13.17 6.39 -28.39
C GLN A 368 12.01 6.85 -27.51
N ARG A 369 11.71 6.14 -26.41
CA ARG A 369 10.68 6.53 -25.44
C ARG A 369 11.01 7.85 -24.75
N ILE A 370 12.26 8.01 -24.28
CA ILE A 370 12.74 9.27 -23.69
C ILE A 370 12.67 10.40 -24.72
N TYR A 371 13.14 10.17 -25.94
CA TYR A 371 13.07 11.15 -27.01
C TYR A 371 11.62 11.54 -27.32
N LYS A 372 10.73 10.57 -27.46
CA LYS A 372 9.30 10.75 -27.74
C LYS A 372 8.59 11.51 -26.62
N SER A 373 8.81 11.14 -25.35
CA SER A 373 8.28 11.88 -24.19
C SER A 373 8.77 13.33 -24.16
N ILE A 374 10.04 13.58 -24.47
CA ILE A 374 10.58 14.94 -24.57
C ILE A 374 9.95 15.70 -25.74
N THR A 375 9.82 15.08 -26.92
CA THR A 375 9.24 15.72 -28.10
C THR A 375 7.76 15.99 -27.93
N ASP A 376 7.01 15.06 -27.36
CA ASP A 376 5.57 15.17 -27.11
C ASP A 376 5.32 16.23 -26.03
N GLY A 377 6.13 16.25 -24.97
CA GLY A 377 6.08 17.29 -23.94
C GLY A 377 6.41 18.68 -24.50
N LEU A 378 7.41 18.78 -25.39
CA LEU A 378 7.76 20.05 -26.05
C LEU A 378 6.66 20.52 -27.01
N THR A 379 6.06 19.58 -27.74
CA THR A 379 4.97 19.84 -28.69
C THR A 379 3.72 20.28 -27.94
N TYR A 380 3.33 19.57 -26.89
CA TYR A 380 2.22 19.92 -26.01
C TYR A 380 2.38 21.32 -25.40
N VAL A 381 3.57 21.65 -24.89
CA VAL A 381 3.86 22.99 -24.34
C VAL A 381 3.76 24.06 -25.42
N ARG A 382 4.25 23.79 -26.63
CA ARG A 382 4.18 24.74 -27.77
C ARG A 382 2.73 25.01 -28.21
N GLU A 383 1.88 23.99 -28.13
CA GLU A 383 0.46 24.06 -28.52
C GLU A 383 -0.40 24.72 -27.44
N THR A 384 -0.10 24.48 -26.16
CA THR A 384 -0.90 24.98 -25.03
C THR A 384 -0.43 26.31 -24.44
N GLU A 385 0.81 26.72 -24.68
CA GLU A 385 1.43 27.88 -24.04
C GLU A 385 1.90 28.93 -25.05
N ASN A 386 1.92 30.19 -24.61
CA ASN A 386 2.62 31.27 -25.33
C ASN A 386 4.10 31.37 -24.92
N TRP A 387 4.88 32.13 -25.68
CA TRP A 387 6.32 32.27 -25.45
C TRP A 387 6.70 32.74 -24.03
N LEU A 388 5.93 33.64 -23.42
CA LEU A 388 6.22 34.12 -22.06
C LEU A 388 5.93 33.04 -21.00
N GLN A 389 4.96 32.16 -21.24
CA GLN A 389 4.69 31.00 -20.37
C GLN A 389 5.78 29.93 -20.50
N ILE A 390 6.27 29.69 -21.73
CA ILE A 390 7.35 28.72 -22.01
C ILE A 390 8.66 29.14 -21.33
N VAL A 391 9.02 30.43 -21.44
CA VAL A 391 10.28 30.98 -20.90
C VAL A 391 10.15 31.39 -19.42
N ASN A 392 9.14 30.88 -18.71
CA ASN A 392 8.95 31.17 -17.29
C ASN A 392 10.24 30.89 -16.49
N PRO A 393 10.95 31.92 -16.01
CA PRO A 393 12.30 31.76 -15.47
C PRO A 393 12.28 30.93 -14.19
N PHE A 394 11.23 31.05 -13.38
CA PHE A 394 11.06 30.30 -12.14
C PHE A 394 10.78 28.82 -12.41
N ARG A 395 9.99 28.50 -13.45
CA ARG A 395 9.76 27.11 -13.88
C ARG A 395 11.05 26.47 -14.41
N LEU A 396 11.84 27.23 -15.17
CA LEU A 396 13.13 26.75 -15.67
C LEU A 396 14.09 26.45 -14.52
N ILE A 397 14.20 27.34 -13.53
CA ILE A 397 14.98 27.08 -12.31
C ILE A 397 14.46 25.82 -11.63
N LEU A 398 13.14 25.68 -11.41
CA LEU A 398 12.56 24.48 -10.81
C LEU A 398 12.93 23.20 -11.55
N LYS A 399 12.85 23.17 -12.88
CA LYS A 399 13.20 21.98 -13.68
C LYS A 399 14.71 21.68 -13.65
N LEU A 400 15.54 22.72 -13.67
CA LEU A 400 17.00 22.60 -13.61
C LEU A 400 17.52 22.26 -12.20
N THR A 401 16.75 22.52 -11.15
CA THR A 401 17.17 22.24 -9.77
C THR A 401 16.50 20.98 -9.20
N ILE A 402 15.17 20.86 -9.28
CA ILE A 402 14.42 19.81 -8.55
C ILE A 402 14.70 18.43 -9.15
N THR A 403 14.69 18.27 -10.47
CA THR A 403 14.91 16.97 -11.09
C THR A 403 16.34 16.45 -10.88
N PRO A 404 17.41 17.24 -11.13
CA PRO A 404 18.76 16.78 -10.83
C PRO A 404 18.99 16.55 -9.34
N LEU A 405 18.41 17.39 -8.47
CA LEU A 405 18.54 17.20 -7.02
C LEU A 405 17.83 15.93 -6.55
N ARG A 406 16.67 15.56 -7.11
CA ARG A 406 16.01 14.29 -6.82
C ARG A 406 16.91 13.09 -7.18
N LEU A 407 17.57 13.12 -8.35
CA LEU A 407 18.52 12.09 -8.75
C LEU A 407 19.74 12.04 -7.81
N LEU A 408 20.26 13.20 -7.41
CA LEU A 408 21.39 13.28 -6.46
C LEU A 408 21.01 12.78 -5.07
N LEU A 409 19.82 13.10 -4.56
CA LEU A 409 19.33 12.60 -3.28
C LEU A 409 19.16 11.08 -3.31
N PHE A 410 18.67 10.54 -4.42
CA PHE A 410 18.57 9.09 -4.60
C PHE A 410 19.94 8.41 -4.65
N LEU A 411 20.87 8.92 -5.46
CA LEU A 411 22.23 8.38 -5.48
C LEU A 411 22.89 8.49 -4.10
N GLY A 412 22.66 9.60 -3.41
CA GLY A 412 23.11 9.81 -2.03
C GLY A 412 22.50 8.80 -1.06
N HIS A 413 21.23 8.44 -1.22
CA HIS A 413 20.55 7.38 -0.45
C HIS A 413 21.18 6.01 -0.70
N LEU A 414 21.40 5.64 -1.97
CA LEU A 414 22.08 4.37 -2.29
C LEU A 414 23.48 4.30 -1.65
N ILE A 415 24.23 5.40 -1.68
CA ILE A 415 25.52 5.51 -0.97
C ILE A 415 25.32 5.40 0.54
N SER A 416 24.30 6.05 1.08
CA SER A 416 23.97 6.05 2.50
C SER A 416 23.70 4.65 3.04
N ILE A 417 22.97 3.82 2.29
CA ILE A 417 22.72 2.42 2.65
C ILE A 417 23.96 1.56 2.39
N ALA A 418 24.65 1.77 1.28
CA ALA A 418 25.88 1.06 0.97
C ALA A 418 26.94 1.17 2.08
N VAL A 419 27.02 2.30 2.78
CA VAL A 419 27.95 2.44 3.92
C VAL A 419 27.45 1.81 5.21
N THR A 420 26.15 1.47 5.31
CA THR A 420 25.62 0.56 6.35
C THR A 420 25.92 -0.90 6.08
N ALA A 421 26.42 -1.23 4.87
CA ALA A 421 26.52 -2.59 4.38
C ALA A 421 27.34 -3.49 5.31
N ASP A 422 26.92 -4.75 5.26
CA ASP A 422 27.43 -5.81 6.09
C ASP A 422 28.94 -6.04 5.93
N ARG A 423 29.64 -6.16 7.06
CA ARG A 423 31.09 -6.36 7.13
C ARG A 423 31.42 -7.85 7.23
N MET A 424 31.84 -8.44 6.11
CA MET A 424 32.33 -9.83 6.08
C MET A 424 33.85 -9.90 6.25
N PRO A 425 34.37 -10.76 7.15
CA PRO A 425 35.79 -11.07 7.21
C PRO A 425 36.32 -11.53 5.85
N GLY A 426 37.42 -10.94 5.39
CA GLY A 426 38.08 -11.30 4.13
C GLY A 426 37.49 -10.66 2.87
N ILE A 427 36.38 -9.90 2.96
CA ILE A 427 35.86 -9.10 1.85
C ILE A 427 36.14 -7.61 2.11
N PRO A 428 36.74 -6.88 1.16
CA PRO A 428 36.90 -5.43 1.30
C PRO A 428 35.55 -4.72 1.51
N GLN A 429 35.46 -3.82 2.49
CA GLN A 429 34.22 -3.10 2.81
C GLN A 429 33.64 -2.33 1.61
N ILE A 430 34.51 -1.83 0.73
CA ILE A 430 34.11 -1.16 -0.52
C ILE A 430 33.36 -2.13 -1.45
N LEU A 431 33.79 -3.39 -1.53
CA LEU A 431 33.13 -4.38 -2.39
C LEU A 431 31.76 -4.76 -1.83
N ALA A 432 31.65 -4.95 -0.51
CA ALA A 432 30.37 -5.19 0.15
C ALA A 432 29.41 -4.01 -0.02
N ALA A 433 29.91 -2.77 0.13
CA ALA A 433 29.16 -1.55 -0.11
C ALA A 433 28.69 -1.43 -1.57
N LEU A 434 29.53 -1.78 -2.55
CA LEU A 434 29.13 -1.77 -3.96
C LEU A 434 28.04 -2.81 -4.27
N ILE A 435 28.17 -4.02 -3.72
CA ILE A 435 27.14 -5.07 -3.85
C ILE A 435 25.81 -4.60 -3.26
N ALA A 436 25.85 -4.00 -2.06
CA ALA A 436 24.67 -3.42 -1.42
C ALA A 436 24.08 -2.28 -2.25
N MET A 437 24.90 -1.33 -2.73
CA MET A 437 24.45 -0.22 -3.57
C MET A 437 23.74 -0.68 -4.84
N ILE A 438 24.29 -1.70 -5.52
CA ILE A 438 23.71 -2.24 -6.75
C ILE A 438 22.39 -2.95 -6.44
N SER A 439 22.36 -3.78 -5.39
CA SER A 439 21.14 -4.49 -4.99
C SER A 439 20.02 -3.52 -4.60
N GLU A 440 20.35 -2.53 -3.75
CA GLU A 440 19.42 -1.48 -3.33
C GLU A 440 18.94 -0.64 -4.52
N GLY A 441 19.85 -0.34 -5.47
CA GLY A 441 19.52 0.41 -6.67
C GLY A 441 18.51 -0.30 -7.57
N PHE A 442 18.51 -1.63 -7.62
CA PHE A 442 17.49 -2.41 -8.32
C PHE A 442 16.18 -2.45 -7.52
N GLU A 443 16.25 -2.65 -6.21
CA GLU A 443 15.08 -2.64 -5.31
C GLU A 443 14.31 -1.31 -5.37
N ASP A 444 15.02 -0.19 -5.34
CA ASP A 444 14.45 1.16 -5.35
C ASP A 444 14.25 1.74 -6.76
N ALA A 445 14.57 0.99 -7.82
CA ALA A 445 14.44 1.47 -9.21
C ALA A 445 13.00 1.90 -9.55
N HIS A 446 12.01 1.30 -8.87
CA HIS A 446 10.59 1.59 -9.01
C HIS A 446 10.21 3.05 -8.71
N TYR A 447 10.99 3.77 -7.88
CA TYR A 447 10.78 5.20 -7.61
C TYR A 447 11.06 6.11 -8.82
N PHE A 448 11.83 5.63 -9.79
CA PHE A 448 12.20 6.37 -11.01
C PHE A 448 11.54 5.83 -12.27
N ILE A 449 11.16 4.55 -12.27
CA ILE A 449 10.50 3.87 -13.39
C ILE A 449 8.96 3.98 -13.27
N GLY A 450 8.45 4.61 -12.20
CA GLY A 450 7.02 4.72 -11.89
C GLY A 450 6.14 5.23 -13.05
N HIS A 451 5.06 4.48 -13.26
CA HIS A 451 4.01 4.56 -14.29
C HIS A 451 3.17 5.86 -14.35
N ASP A 452 3.67 6.98 -13.83
CA ASP A 452 2.86 8.20 -13.67
C ASP A 452 2.54 8.93 -14.99
N GLU A 453 3.12 8.51 -16.13
CA GLU A 453 2.93 9.18 -17.42
C GLU A 453 2.51 8.27 -18.60
N GLU A 454 2.32 6.95 -18.42
CA GLU A 454 1.93 6.04 -19.52
C GLU A 454 0.46 5.57 -19.51
N HIS A 455 -0.39 6.09 -18.62
CA HIS A 455 -1.83 6.11 -18.86
C HIS A 455 -2.19 7.40 -19.62
N ASN A 456 -1.61 7.57 -20.81
CA ASN A 456 -2.26 8.40 -21.80
C ASN A 456 -3.64 7.81 -22.04
N ASP A 457 -4.65 8.67 -22.03
CA ASP A 457 -6.06 8.40 -22.29
C ASP A 457 -6.24 7.70 -23.65
N HIS A 458 -5.92 6.41 -23.72
CA HIS A 458 -6.49 5.51 -24.70
C HIS A 458 -7.93 5.25 -24.25
N ASP A 459 -8.75 6.26 -24.46
CA ASP A 459 -10.17 6.11 -24.74
C ASP A 459 -10.28 5.03 -25.83
N ASN A 460 -10.53 3.77 -25.44
CA ASN A 460 -11.37 2.80 -26.15
C ASN A 460 -11.34 1.44 -25.43
N HIS A 461 -12.48 1.12 -24.81
CA HIS A 461 -12.85 -0.16 -24.21
C HIS A 461 -12.04 -0.63 -22.98
N HIS A 462 -12.46 -0.17 -21.80
CA HIS A 462 -12.22 -0.90 -20.55
C HIS A 462 -12.93 -2.26 -20.62
N ASP A 463 -12.28 -3.26 -21.18
CA ASP A 463 -12.77 -4.63 -21.12
C ASP A 463 -12.91 -5.04 -19.64
N PHE A 464 -13.99 -5.75 -19.31
CA PHE A 464 -14.31 -6.16 -17.95
C PHE A 464 -13.15 -6.91 -17.27
N GLN A 465 -12.36 -7.67 -18.04
CA GLN A 465 -11.18 -8.36 -17.53
C GLN A 465 -10.10 -7.41 -17.02
N SER A 466 -9.90 -6.27 -17.70
CA SER A 466 -8.94 -5.24 -17.26
C SER A 466 -9.36 -4.59 -15.94
N LEU A 467 -10.65 -4.26 -15.80
CA LEU A 467 -11.23 -3.69 -14.57
C LEU A 467 -11.20 -4.68 -13.40
N LYS A 468 -11.51 -5.95 -13.68
CA LYS A 468 -11.41 -7.03 -12.70
C LYS A 468 -9.98 -7.19 -12.22
N LYS A 469 -9.01 -7.19 -13.14
CA LYS A 469 -7.58 -7.29 -12.81
C LYS A 469 -7.15 -6.08 -11.99
N GLU A 470 -7.39 -4.85 -12.44
CA GLU A 470 -7.04 -3.63 -11.70
C GLU A 470 -7.61 -3.63 -10.27
N ARG A 471 -8.84 -4.13 -10.07
CA ARG A 471 -9.48 -4.14 -8.75
C ARG A 471 -8.98 -5.26 -7.82
N LEU A 472 -8.80 -6.46 -8.37
CA LEU A 472 -8.54 -7.67 -7.60
C LEU A 472 -7.05 -8.00 -7.49
N ASP A 473 -6.23 -7.49 -8.42
CA ASP A 473 -4.78 -7.61 -8.38
C ASP A 473 -4.23 -6.86 -7.17
N VAL A 474 -3.31 -7.53 -6.48
CA VAL A 474 -2.72 -7.07 -5.22
C VAL A 474 -1.70 -5.96 -5.49
N ASN A 475 -1.13 -5.94 -6.70
CA ASN A 475 -0.09 -5.00 -7.12
C ASN A 475 -0.65 -3.68 -7.68
N ALA A 476 -1.94 -3.61 -8.02
CA ALA A 476 -2.57 -2.45 -8.67
C ALA A 476 -2.85 -1.25 -7.72
N GLY A 477 -2.42 -1.31 -6.45
CA GLY A 477 -2.84 -0.39 -5.39
C GLY A 477 -1.74 0.40 -4.69
N HIS A 478 -0.51 0.39 -5.20
CA HIS A 478 0.58 1.18 -4.62
C HIS A 478 0.41 2.65 -5.04
N ASN A 479 0.20 3.52 -4.06
CA ASN A 479 0.08 4.95 -4.29
C ASN A 479 1.48 5.54 -4.39
N HIS A 480 1.92 5.90 -5.59
CA HIS A 480 3.24 6.49 -5.85
C HIS A 480 3.28 8.01 -5.64
N ASP A 481 2.33 8.55 -4.86
CA ASP A 481 2.23 9.98 -4.54
C ASP A 481 3.47 10.45 -3.77
N GLY A 482 4.49 10.91 -4.50
CA GLY A 482 5.63 11.70 -4.04
C GLY A 482 6.32 11.22 -2.77
N ASP A 483 7.44 10.53 -2.94
CA ASP A 483 8.36 10.13 -1.86
C ASP A 483 8.69 11.28 -0.90
N ILE A 484 8.95 10.96 0.38
CA ILE A 484 9.25 11.96 1.43
C ILE A 484 10.32 12.98 1.00
N PRO A 485 11.44 12.59 0.37
CA PRO A 485 12.43 13.53 -0.18
C PRO A 485 11.84 14.49 -1.23
N THR A 486 11.08 13.97 -2.19
CA THR A 486 10.38 14.80 -3.18
C THR A 486 9.39 15.76 -2.53
N TRP A 487 8.69 15.33 -1.48
CA TRP A 487 7.80 16.20 -0.71
C TRP A 487 8.56 17.33 -0.02
N ILE A 488 9.71 17.05 0.62
CA ILE A 488 10.57 18.07 1.25
C ILE A 488 11.08 19.06 0.19
N LEU A 489 11.61 18.56 -0.94
CA LEU A 489 12.08 19.40 -2.04
C LEU A 489 10.97 20.30 -2.58
N LYS A 490 9.79 19.74 -2.86
CA LYS A 490 8.64 20.51 -3.34
C LYS A 490 8.17 21.54 -2.31
N THR A 491 8.29 21.24 -1.01
CA THR A 491 7.91 22.14 0.08
C THR A 491 8.88 23.32 0.19
N ILE A 492 10.19 23.07 0.16
CA ILE A 492 11.21 24.13 0.17
C ILE A 492 11.06 25.02 -1.08
N ALA A 493 10.70 24.42 -2.21
CA ALA A 493 10.49 25.12 -3.47
C ALA A 493 9.12 25.84 -3.59
N ILE A 494 8.25 25.79 -2.58
CA ILE A 494 6.93 26.47 -2.59
C ILE A 494 7.00 27.94 -3.03
N PRO A 495 7.93 28.77 -2.51
CA PRO A 495 8.03 30.16 -2.95
C PRO A 495 8.31 30.28 -4.46
N LEU A 496 9.16 29.39 -4.99
CA LEU A 496 9.52 29.37 -6.40
C LEU A 496 8.36 28.84 -7.28
N TYR A 497 7.61 27.84 -6.81
CA TYR A 497 6.36 27.41 -7.44
C TYR A 497 5.32 28.54 -7.47
N ALA A 498 5.23 29.36 -6.42
CA ALA A 498 4.31 30.49 -6.36
C ALA A 498 4.67 31.57 -7.37
N LEU A 499 5.96 31.91 -7.47
CA LEU A 499 6.47 32.84 -8.48
C LEU A 499 6.26 32.31 -9.90
N ALA A 500 6.51 31.01 -10.13
CA ALA A 500 6.23 30.36 -11.40
C ALA A 500 4.74 30.43 -11.75
N ALA A 501 3.85 30.19 -10.79
CA ALA A 501 2.40 30.27 -10.99
C ALA A 501 1.90 31.71 -11.24
N LEU A 502 2.45 32.70 -10.52
CA LEU A 502 2.15 34.12 -10.73
C LEU A 502 2.56 34.57 -12.13
N TRP A 503 3.77 34.17 -12.56
CA TRP A 503 4.27 34.45 -13.90
C TRP A 503 3.39 33.78 -14.96
N ASP A 504 3.09 32.49 -14.81
CA ASP A 504 2.30 31.71 -15.77
C ASP A 504 0.86 32.24 -15.88
N SER A 505 0.21 32.60 -14.76
CA SER A 505 -1.11 33.24 -14.77
C SER A 505 -1.08 34.62 -15.44
N SER A 506 -0.07 35.43 -15.16
CA SER A 506 0.07 36.76 -15.76
C SER A 506 0.34 36.69 -17.26
N ALA A 507 1.26 35.83 -17.68
CA ALA A 507 1.60 35.60 -19.07
C ALA A 507 0.44 34.95 -19.86
N SER A 508 -0.36 34.10 -19.22
CA SER A 508 -1.53 33.48 -19.86
C SER A 508 -2.61 34.48 -20.29
N LYS A 509 -2.63 35.70 -19.74
CA LYS A 509 -3.57 36.75 -20.17
C LYS A 509 -3.37 37.18 -21.63
N LEU A 510 -2.22 36.88 -22.23
CA LEU A 510 -1.94 37.10 -23.64
C LEU A 510 -2.50 35.98 -24.55
N ASN A 511 -3.01 34.90 -23.97
CA ASN A 511 -3.73 33.89 -24.72
C ASN A 511 -5.09 34.45 -25.13
N HIS A 512 -5.52 34.16 -26.36
CA HIS A 512 -6.82 34.61 -26.83
C HIS A 512 -7.89 33.88 -26.02
N SER A 513 -8.74 34.63 -25.31
CA SER A 513 -9.88 34.05 -24.62
C SER A 513 -10.86 33.55 -25.68
N PRO A 514 -11.17 32.24 -25.78
CA PRO A 514 -12.29 31.82 -26.58
C PRO A 514 -13.52 32.51 -26.00
N SER A 515 -14.21 33.28 -26.83
CA SER A 515 -15.43 33.98 -26.47
C SER A 515 -16.37 33.04 -25.70
N HIS A 516 -16.72 33.45 -24.48
CA HIS A 516 -17.62 32.79 -23.53
C HIS A 516 -19.06 32.67 -24.09
N LYS A 517 -19.22 31.92 -25.17
CA LYS A 517 -20.50 31.47 -25.74
C LYS A 517 -20.37 30.01 -26.15
N GLN A 518 -20.03 29.16 -25.17
CA GLN A 518 -20.45 27.77 -25.19
C GLN A 518 -21.34 27.60 -23.97
N THR A 519 -22.63 27.58 -24.26
CA THR A 519 -23.73 27.19 -23.39
C THR A 519 -23.39 25.88 -22.69
N GLU A 520 -23.84 25.73 -21.45
CA GLU A 520 -23.67 24.58 -20.54
C GLU A 520 -24.32 23.26 -21.04
N GLU A 521 -24.51 23.08 -22.35
CA GLU A 521 -25.15 21.93 -22.96
C GLU A 521 -24.25 21.31 -24.05
N SER A 522 -23.20 20.59 -23.64
CA SER A 522 -22.64 19.49 -24.46
C SER A 522 -21.72 18.62 -23.63
N THR A 523 -22.33 17.76 -22.81
CA THR A 523 -21.70 16.56 -22.27
C THR A 523 -21.60 15.53 -23.39
N GLN A 524 -20.72 15.73 -24.36
CA GLN A 524 -20.36 14.69 -25.33
C GLN A 524 -18.94 14.90 -25.86
N GLN A 525 -18.15 13.84 -25.66
CA GLN A 525 -16.74 13.68 -25.97
C GLN A 525 -16.38 14.21 -27.38
N ARG A 526 -15.55 15.26 -27.43
CA ARG A 526 -14.65 15.51 -28.57
C ARG A 526 -13.23 15.55 -28.04
N PRO A 527 -12.25 14.99 -28.79
CA PRO A 527 -10.86 15.00 -28.37
C PRO A 527 -10.41 16.44 -28.19
N HIS A 528 -9.98 16.77 -26.97
CA HIS A 528 -9.48 18.09 -26.62
C HIS A 528 -8.29 18.44 -27.51
N THR A 529 -8.51 19.28 -28.54
CA THR A 529 -7.38 19.91 -29.23
C THR A 529 -6.74 20.86 -28.23
N PRO A 530 -5.44 20.72 -27.92
CA PRO A 530 -4.76 21.59 -26.95
C PRO A 530 -4.84 23.05 -27.43
N GLN A 531 -5.58 23.89 -26.69
CA GLN A 531 -5.73 25.30 -26.99
C GLN A 531 -5.12 26.17 -25.89
N ARG A 532 -4.52 27.28 -26.30
CA ARG A 532 -4.00 28.31 -25.40
C ARG A 532 -5.16 28.97 -24.66
N ARG A 533 -5.25 28.72 -23.35
CA ARG A 533 -6.29 29.30 -22.48
C ARG A 533 -5.70 30.28 -21.48
N VAL A 534 -6.50 31.25 -21.05
CA VAL A 534 -6.18 32.13 -19.92
C VAL A 534 -6.31 31.31 -18.64
N LEU A 535 -5.30 31.38 -17.76
CA LEU A 535 -5.24 30.62 -16.51
C LEU A 535 -5.43 31.55 -15.32
N SER A 536 -6.36 31.18 -14.43
CA SER A 536 -6.40 31.72 -13.08
C SER A 536 -5.12 31.36 -12.31
N PHE A 537 -4.82 32.08 -11.24
CA PHE A 537 -3.68 31.75 -10.38
C PHE A 537 -3.76 30.31 -9.83
N GLN A 538 -4.96 29.85 -9.47
CA GLN A 538 -5.15 28.50 -8.96
C GLN A 538 -4.86 27.43 -10.02
N GLU A 539 -5.27 27.64 -11.27
CA GLU A 539 -4.98 26.73 -12.38
C GLU A 539 -3.50 26.73 -12.73
N ALA A 540 -2.87 27.91 -12.76
CA ALA A 540 -1.42 28.04 -12.96
C ALA A 540 -0.64 27.35 -11.83
N TRP A 541 -1.07 27.51 -10.58
CA TRP A 541 -0.49 26.83 -9.41
C TRP A 541 -0.60 25.32 -9.51
N ASN A 542 -1.80 24.81 -9.82
CA ASN A 542 -2.03 23.39 -10.01
C ASN A 542 -1.16 22.83 -11.13
N LYS A 543 -1.10 23.53 -12.27
CA LYS A 543 -0.24 23.19 -13.41
C LYS A 543 1.25 23.12 -13.04
N GLN A 544 1.78 24.10 -12.31
CA GLN A 544 3.19 24.09 -11.91
C GLN A 544 3.53 22.91 -10.99
N ARG A 545 2.56 22.42 -10.22
CA ARG A 545 2.74 21.31 -9.27
C ARG A 545 2.37 19.94 -9.84
N GLY A 546 1.95 19.87 -11.11
CA GLY A 546 1.46 18.64 -11.74
C GLY A 546 0.10 18.17 -11.23
N ILE A 547 -0.69 19.05 -10.60
CA ILE A 547 -2.03 18.72 -10.10
C ILE A 547 -3.01 18.83 -11.27
N LYS A 548 -3.58 17.69 -11.69
CA LYS A 548 -4.59 17.63 -12.76
C LYS A 548 -5.87 18.42 -12.37
N ALA A 549 -6.60 18.90 -13.38
CA ALA A 549 -7.85 19.63 -13.14
C ALA A 549 -8.90 18.70 -12.52
N GLN A 550 -9.71 19.23 -11.59
CA GLN A 550 -10.74 18.43 -10.95
C GLN A 550 -11.91 18.21 -11.90
N GLU A 551 -12.25 16.95 -12.17
CA GLU A 551 -13.39 16.58 -12.99
C GLU A 551 -14.60 16.21 -12.11
N HIS A 552 -15.77 16.68 -12.54
CA HIS A 552 -17.04 16.17 -12.03
C HIS A 552 -17.51 15.04 -12.94
N VAL A 553 -17.54 13.83 -12.39
CA VAL A 553 -18.13 12.67 -13.06
C VAL A 553 -19.58 12.57 -12.63
N GLU A 554 -20.51 12.82 -13.55
CA GLU A 554 -21.91 12.48 -13.40
C GLU A 554 -22.13 11.02 -13.80
N LEU A 555 -22.80 10.26 -12.94
CA LEU A 555 -23.17 8.89 -13.26
C LEU A 555 -24.48 8.93 -14.07
N PRO A 556 -24.61 8.14 -15.14
CA PRO A 556 -25.86 8.03 -15.88
C PRO A 556 -27.02 7.70 -14.94
N SER A 557 -28.18 8.34 -15.14
CA SER A 557 -29.38 8.12 -14.31
C SER A 557 -29.92 6.69 -14.41
N ASP A 558 -29.57 5.99 -15.49
CA ASP A 558 -29.89 4.60 -15.83
C ASP A 558 -28.77 3.61 -15.46
N ALA A 559 -27.68 4.06 -14.85
CA ALA A 559 -26.57 3.19 -14.46
C ALA A 559 -27.07 2.06 -13.55
N GLN A 560 -26.88 0.81 -13.97
CA GLN A 560 -27.34 -0.37 -13.24
C GLN A 560 -26.69 -0.41 -11.85
N ARG A 561 -27.53 -0.28 -10.82
CA ARG A 561 -27.11 -0.47 -9.43
C ARG A 561 -27.38 -1.92 -9.02
N PRO A 562 -26.69 -2.43 -7.98
CA PRO A 562 -27.00 -3.74 -7.44
C PRO A 562 -28.49 -3.86 -7.13
N LEU A 563 -29.05 -5.04 -7.40
CA LEU A 563 -30.49 -5.29 -7.19
C LEU A 563 -30.88 -5.17 -5.71
N LYS A 564 -32.19 -5.07 -5.47
CA LYS A 564 -32.78 -5.00 -4.12
C LYS A 564 -32.33 -6.16 -3.22
N ASP A 565 -32.13 -7.34 -3.79
CA ASP A 565 -31.67 -8.53 -3.07
C ASP A 565 -30.26 -8.33 -2.47
N TRP A 566 -29.35 -7.70 -3.22
CA TRP A 566 -28.05 -7.29 -2.67
C TRP A 566 -28.21 -6.26 -1.57
N GLN A 567 -29.12 -5.28 -1.70
CA GLN A 567 -29.31 -4.27 -0.64
C GLN A 567 -29.75 -4.90 0.68
N VAL A 568 -30.61 -5.93 0.62
CA VAL A 568 -31.05 -6.72 1.78
C VAL A 568 -29.86 -7.47 2.40
N GLU A 569 -29.10 -8.22 1.59
CA GLU A 569 -27.93 -8.96 2.10
C GLU A 569 -26.80 -8.06 2.58
N HIS A 570 -26.55 -6.94 1.90
CA HIS A 570 -25.57 -5.93 2.30
C HIS A 570 -25.93 -5.34 3.65
N THR A 571 -27.21 -5.04 3.87
CA THR A 571 -27.72 -4.54 5.15
C THR A 571 -27.51 -5.58 6.25
N ALA A 572 -27.92 -6.83 6.03
CA ALA A 572 -27.74 -7.91 7.00
C ALA A 572 -26.26 -8.14 7.35
N PHE A 573 -25.40 -8.18 6.32
CA PHE A 573 -23.94 -8.30 6.47
C PHE A 573 -23.33 -7.14 7.27
N LEU A 574 -23.76 -5.91 7.01
CA LEU A 574 -23.27 -4.74 7.75
C LEU A 574 -23.68 -4.76 9.22
N ILE A 575 -24.90 -5.22 9.52
CA ILE A 575 -25.39 -5.40 10.89
C ILE A 575 -24.53 -6.45 11.61
N GLU A 576 -24.34 -7.63 11.02
CA GLU A 576 -23.53 -8.71 11.60
C GLU A 576 -22.07 -8.28 11.83
N LYS A 577 -21.49 -7.61 10.83
CA LYS A 577 -20.14 -7.05 10.93
C LYS A 577 -20.03 -6.00 12.04
N TYR A 578 -21.06 -5.17 12.23
CA TYR A 578 -21.11 -4.21 13.33
C TYR A 578 -21.20 -4.92 14.68
N GLN A 579 -22.08 -5.93 14.81
CA GLN A 579 -22.24 -6.73 16.02
C GLN A 579 -20.91 -7.39 16.43
N THR A 580 -20.30 -8.10 15.48
CA THR A 580 -18.99 -8.75 15.62
C THR A 580 -17.92 -7.75 16.10
N LYS A 581 -17.85 -6.57 15.50
CA LYS A 581 -16.78 -5.60 15.81
C LYS A 581 -16.97 -4.86 17.14
N HIS A 582 -18.22 -4.63 17.55
CA HIS A 582 -18.53 -3.72 18.66
C HIS A 582 -19.04 -4.42 19.92
N PHE A 583 -19.53 -5.65 19.81
CA PHE A 583 -20.14 -6.41 20.90
C PHE A 583 -19.49 -7.78 21.15
N GLU A 584 -18.90 -8.44 20.15
CA GLU A 584 -18.14 -9.68 20.38
C GLU A 584 -16.99 -9.41 21.38
N ASN A 585 -16.96 -10.17 22.48
CA ASN A 585 -15.96 -10.05 23.57
C ASN A 585 -15.96 -8.70 24.32
N THR A 586 -17.08 -7.97 24.37
CA THR A 586 -17.18 -6.78 25.23
C THR A 586 -17.39 -7.15 26.70
N HIS A 587 -16.51 -6.66 27.58
CA HIS A 587 -16.64 -6.86 29.03
C HIS A 587 -17.43 -5.73 29.74
N ILE A 588 -17.74 -4.65 29.03
CA ILE A 588 -18.37 -3.46 29.61
C ILE A 588 -19.86 -3.45 29.30
N ALA A 589 -20.68 -3.37 30.36
CA ALA A 589 -22.13 -3.43 30.32
C ALA A 589 -22.65 -4.59 29.43
N PRO A 590 -22.33 -5.85 29.79
CA PRO A 590 -22.62 -7.02 28.96
C PRO A 590 -24.12 -7.19 28.67
N GLU A 591 -24.98 -6.85 29.64
CA GLU A 591 -26.44 -6.90 29.48
C GLU A 591 -26.94 -5.94 28.39
N LEU A 592 -26.52 -4.66 28.45
CA LEU A 592 -26.87 -3.66 27.43
C LEU A 592 -26.27 -4.00 26.06
N ALA A 593 -25.07 -4.60 26.04
CA ALA A 593 -24.49 -5.09 24.79
C ALA A 593 -25.33 -6.23 24.19
N ALA A 594 -25.77 -7.18 25.01
CA ALA A 594 -26.64 -8.29 24.59
C ALA A 594 -28.02 -7.78 24.12
N GLU A 595 -28.58 -6.78 24.79
CA GLU A 595 -29.84 -6.15 24.38
C GLU A 595 -29.71 -5.46 23.00
N LYS A 596 -28.63 -4.70 22.79
CA LYS A 596 -28.33 -4.12 21.47
C LYS A 596 -28.13 -5.18 20.39
N VAL A 597 -27.47 -6.30 20.71
CA VAL A 597 -27.30 -7.43 19.78
C VAL A 597 -28.67 -8.01 19.42
N ARG A 598 -29.54 -8.25 20.41
CA ARG A 598 -30.90 -8.77 20.20
C ARG A 598 -31.72 -7.86 19.28
N GLU A 599 -31.74 -6.55 19.55
CA GLU A 599 -32.46 -5.59 18.71
C GLU A 599 -31.88 -5.49 17.29
N LEU A 600 -30.57 -5.65 17.14
CA LEU A 600 -29.93 -5.73 15.81
C LEU A 600 -30.28 -7.03 15.08
N ASP A 601 -30.44 -8.16 15.79
CA ASP A 601 -30.89 -9.42 15.21
C ASP A 601 -32.36 -9.37 14.78
N VAL A 602 -33.22 -8.70 15.57
CA VAL A 602 -34.61 -8.42 15.17
C VAL A 602 -34.63 -7.59 13.89
N LEU A 603 -33.84 -6.51 13.81
CA LEU A 603 -33.72 -5.70 12.60
C LEU A 603 -33.21 -6.51 11.41
N LYS A 604 -32.17 -7.32 11.61
CA LYS A 604 -31.58 -8.19 10.58
C LYS A 604 -32.63 -9.17 10.01
N ASN A 605 -33.42 -9.77 10.88
CA ASN A 605 -34.49 -10.68 10.48
C ASN A 605 -35.61 -9.93 9.74
N LYS A 606 -36.03 -8.75 10.24
CA LYS A 606 -37.05 -7.90 9.58
C LYS A 606 -36.61 -7.47 8.17
N VAL A 607 -35.34 -7.11 8.00
CA VAL A 607 -34.73 -6.78 6.69
C VAL A 607 -34.84 -7.95 5.72
N ARG A 608 -34.64 -9.20 6.17
CA ARG A 608 -34.75 -10.39 5.34
C ARG A 608 -36.19 -10.82 5.04
N THR A 609 -37.16 -10.47 5.89
CA THR A 609 -38.58 -10.82 5.74
C THR A 609 -39.45 -9.68 5.21
N THR A 610 -38.84 -8.56 4.79
CA THR A 610 -39.54 -7.40 4.27
C THR A 610 -40.39 -7.80 3.06
N THR A 611 -41.72 -7.67 3.20
CA THR A 611 -42.72 -8.02 2.17
C THR A 611 -43.03 -6.82 1.26
N SER A 612 -43.72 -7.05 0.15
CA SER A 612 -44.01 -6.07 -0.91
C SER A 612 -44.66 -4.75 -0.46
N SER A 613 -45.18 -4.68 0.77
CA SER A 613 -45.89 -3.51 1.33
C SER A 613 -45.02 -2.58 2.19
N GLU A 614 -43.86 -3.01 2.69
CA GLU A 614 -42.94 -2.18 3.49
C GLU A 614 -41.59 -2.10 2.75
N THR A 615 -41.03 -0.91 2.52
CA THR A 615 -39.74 -0.83 1.83
C THR A 615 -38.57 -1.04 2.79
N LEU A 616 -37.41 -1.46 2.28
CA LEU A 616 -36.18 -1.56 3.06
C LEU A 616 -35.80 -0.20 3.69
N ALA A 617 -36.04 0.90 2.96
CA ALA A 617 -35.83 2.25 3.46
C ALA A 617 -36.70 2.54 4.68
N ASP A 618 -38.00 2.20 4.62
CA ASP A 618 -38.94 2.41 5.75
C ASP A 618 -38.52 1.61 6.98
N THR A 619 -38.15 0.34 6.79
CA THR A 619 -37.65 -0.53 7.88
C THR A 619 -36.42 0.08 8.57
N LEU A 620 -35.47 0.60 7.80
CA LEU A 620 -34.26 1.22 8.36
C LEU A 620 -34.54 2.59 9.00
N ILE A 621 -35.49 3.37 8.47
CA ILE A 621 -35.91 4.64 9.06
C ILE A 621 -36.59 4.40 10.41
N GLN A 622 -37.49 3.42 10.50
CA GLN A 622 -38.15 3.03 11.76
C GLN A 622 -37.12 2.58 12.81
N ALA A 623 -36.10 1.81 12.41
CA ALA A 623 -35.05 1.34 13.31
C ALA A 623 -34.31 2.48 14.03
N ARG A 624 -34.24 3.68 13.44
CA ARG A 624 -33.61 4.87 14.07
C ARG A 624 -34.30 5.31 15.36
N SER A 625 -35.57 4.96 15.54
CA SER A 625 -36.38 5.31 16.71
C SER A 625 -36.16 4.39 17.92
N GLN A 626 -35.44 3.26 17.75
CA GLN A 626 -35.18 2.32 18.83
C GLN A 626 -34.25 2.93 19.89
N THR A 627 -34.79 3.14 21.09
CA THR A 627 -34.10 3.84 22.19
C THR A 627 -32.86 3.09 22.67
N VAL A 628 -32.88 1.76 22.63
CA VAL A 628 -31.77 0.85 22.99
C VAL A 628 -30.50 1.19 22.21
N TYR A 629 -30.61 1.58 20.94
CA TYR A 629 -29.45 1.95 20.14
C TYR A 629 -28.74 3.19 20.69
N ASN A 630 -29.46 4.15 21.26
CA ASN A 630 -28.87 5.37 21.82
C ASN A 630 -28.43 5.29 23.29
N GLN A 631 -28.54 4.12 23.94
CA GLN A 631 -28.06 3.95 25.31
C GLN A 631 -26.53 3.75 25.36
N HIS A 632 -25.82 4.56 26.16
CA HIS A 632 -24.36 4.46 26.28
C HIS A 632 -23.93 3.35 27.24
N ARG A 633 -22.84 2.64 26.89
CA ARG A 633 -22.25 1.60 27.75
C ARG A 633 -21.30 2.13 28.84
N TRP A 634 -20.86 3.38 28.72
CA TRP A 634 -19.78 3.94 29.56
C TRP A 634 -20.22 5.16 30.38
N PHE A 635 -21.10 6.01 29.84
CA PHE A 635 -21.45 7.29 30.45
C PHE A 635 -22.92 7.61 30.20
N ALA A 636 -23.61 8.25 31.15
CA ALA A 636 -24.93 8.81 30.91
C ALA A 636 -24.85 10.15 30.15
N LYS A 637 -24.25 10.16 28.94
CA LYS A 637 -24.21 11.35 28.07
C LYS A 637 -25.36 11.34 27.06
N ALA A 638 -25.85 12.52 26.70
CA ALA A 638 -26.92 12.72 25.72
C ALA A 638 -26.45 12.61 24.25
N ASP A 639 -25.14 12.43 24.00
CA ASP A 639 -24.60 12.33 22.64
C ASP A 639 -25.01 11.02 21.96
N LYS A 640 -25.09 11.03 20.61
CA LYS A 640 -25.40 9.83 19.85
C LYS A 640 -24.35 8.74 20.07
N THR A 641 -24.80 7.51 20.37
CA THR A 641 -23.88 6.38 20.49
C THR A 641 -23.35 5.95 19.11
N SER A 642 -22.27 5.17 19.10
CA SER A 642 -21.77 4.51 17.88
C SER A 642 -22.84 3.63 17.20
N THR A 643 -23.76 3.03 17.96
CA THR A 643 -24.81 2.17 17.40
C THR A 643 -25.89 3.02 16.75
N GLN A 644 -26.26 4.14 17.38
CA GLN A 644 -27.20 5.09 16.79
C GLN A 644 -26.65 5.68 15.49
N MET A 645 -25.38 6.13 15.49
CA MET A 645 -24.74 6.63 14.27
C MET A 645 -24.67 5.57 13.16
N PHE A 646 -24.38 4.32 13.51
CA PHE A 646 -24.38 3.21 12.54
C PHE A 646 -25.75 3.03 11.87
N ILE A 647 -26.83 2.99 12.65
CA ILE A 647 -28.20 2.84 12.13
C ILE A 647 -28.63 4.05 11.29
N GLU A 648 -28.23 5.26 11.67
CA GLU A 648 -28.53 6.47 10.91
C GLU A 648 -27.82 6.51 9.55
N GLU A 649 -26.56 6.07 9.49
CA GLU A 649 -25.75 6.00 8.27
C GLU A 649 -26.09 4.80 7.37
N LEU A 650 -26.74 3.76 7.92
CA LEU A 650 -26.99 2.49 7.22
C LEU A 650 -27.79 2.65 5.91
N PRO A 651 -28.85 3.48 5.83
CA PRO A 651 -29.59 3.68 4.58
C PRO A 651 -28.76 4.31 3.45
N GLU A 652 -27.99 5.36 3.74
CA GLU A 652 -27.06 5.98 2.77
C GLU A 652 -26.00 4.94 2.36
N ARG A 653 -25.57 4.11 3.31
CA ARG A 653 -24.51 3.11 3.09
C ARG A 653 -24.92 2.00 2.11
N VAL A 654 -26.20 1.61 2.08
CA VAL A 654 -26.75 0.56 1.22
C VAL A 654 -27.54 1.11 0.02
N ASN A 655 -27.46 2.43 -0.22
CA ASN A 655 -28.07 3.12 -1.36
C ASN A 655 -29.60 2.97 -1.45
N VAL A 656 -30.30 3.04 -0.32
CA VAL A 656 -31.78 2.96 -0.27
C VAL A 656 -32.46 4.32 -0.07
N ILE A 657 -31.68 5.39 0.07
CA ILE A 657 -32.13 6.80 0.15
C ILE A 657 -31.28 7.64 -0.81
#